data_AF-A0A7J0ESW0-F1
#
_entry.id   AF-A0A7J0ESW0-F1
#
_cell.length_a   1.000
_cell.length_b   1.000
_cell.length_c   1.000
_cell.angle_alpha   90.00
_cell.angle_beta   90.00
_cell.angle_gamma   90.00
#
_symmetry.space_group_name_H-M   'P 1'
#
loop_
_entity.id
_entity.type
_entity.pdbx_description
1 polymer ?
#
loop_
_entity_poly.entity_id
_entity_poly.type
_entity_poly.pdbx_seq_one_letter_code
_entity_poly.pdbx_strand_id
1 'polypeptide(L)'
;MADHQNGNARTTNGKASGSGGASACYTINLDSFGKRLKMLYSHWNEYNDDLWGTSEALAIATPPPSEDLRYLKSSALNVWLVGYEFPDTIMVFMKTQIHFLCSQKKASLLEVVKKSAKEAVGAEVVMHVKAKNDDGTALMESIFGAVRAQSKLDGHDTPLSDITNGFSDLFGVKDGGEITNVKKAAYLTSSVMKHFVVPTLEKVIDEEKKISHSSLMDDTEKAILEPARIKVKLKAENIDICYPPIFQSGGGFDLKPSASSNDENLYYDSTSVIICAIGSRYNSYCSNVARTFLIDANAMQSKAYEVLLKAHDAAISALKPGNKAGDAYQAALSVVEKDAPEFCRKLDENLQTQTNNPKTQKFAVLLADTVIVGENHAEVLTSITSKAVKDVAYSFNDDDEEEQPKVKAVCQKVPTHYHQRLPSGQSTRTQRRNSEGNTRQNLPGRRTKKQLGGLQVAVLDWQIIVVLVCLASRTQIVLAISELSLMYLVPPFNPHDANSSKFQSSIYVKEVSFRSKDPRHITEVVQLIKSLRRQVASRESEKAERATLVTQEKLQVAGTKFKPIRLTDLWIRPVFGGRGRKLTGTLEAHTNGFRYSTSRHDERVDVMFGNVKHAFFQPAEREMITLVHFHLHNHIMVGNKKTKDVQFYVEVMDVVQTLGGAKRSAYDPDEIEEEQRERDRKNKINMDFQNFVNRVNDLWGQPQFKALDLEFDQPFRDLGFHGVPHKASAFIVPTSSCLVELIETPFVVITLNEIEIVNLERVGLGQKNFDMTIVFKDFKRDVFRIDSIPSTSLDGIKEWLDTTDLKYYESSLNLNWRPILKTITDDPEKFIEDGGWEFLNMEASDSDSDHSQESDQGYEPSDVQSDTGSEEEEEDSASLVESDDDDEEVSEEDLEEDEGKTWEELEREASRADKEKGAESDSEDERKRRKIKAFGKARVPDKRNPSGSLPKRPKFR
;
A
#
# COMPACT_ATOMS: atom_id res chain seq x y z
N MET A 1 -41.43 30.05 -54.27
CA MET A 1 -42.17 31.33 -54.17
C MET A 1 -42.44 31.60 -52.71
N ALA A 2 -42.60 32.88 -52.33
CA ALA A 2 -42.94 33.35 -50.98
C ALA A 2 -41.86 33.19 -49.89
N ASP A 3 -40.78 33.95 -50.07
CA ASP A 3 -40.11 34.75 -49.03
C ASP A 3 -41.10 35.60 -48.17
N HIS A 4 -40.75 36.21 -47.02
CA HIS A 4 -39.80 35.98 -45.91
C HIS A 4 -40.03 37.11 -44.85
N GLN A 5 -39.16 37.24 -43.82
CA GLN A 5 -39.04 38.35 -42.85
C GLN A 5 -40.18 38.61 -41.80
N ASN A 6 -39.99 39.43 -40.74
CA ASN A 6 -38.93 39.48 -39.70
C ASN A 6 -39.31 40.41 -38.51
N GLY A 7 -38.94 40.04 -37.27
CA GLY A 7 -38.53 40.89 -36.12
C GLY A 7 -39.40 42.05 -35.55
N ASN A 8 -39.86 41.91 -34.29
CA ASN A 8 -39.69 42.85 -33.14
C ASN A 8 -40.44 42.34 -31.87
N ALA A 9 -39.78 42.19 -30.69
CA ALA A 9 -39.67 43.15 -29.57
C ALA A 9 -41.01 43.44 -28.85
N ARG A 10 -41.18 43.37 -27.50
CA ARG A 10 -40.32 43.44 -26.28
C ARG A 10 -41.07 42.71 -25.10
N THR A 11 -40.76 42.66 -23.78
CA THR A 11 -39.85 43.35 -22.82
C THR A 11 -39.65 42.54 -21.50
N THR A 12 -38.69 42.96 -20.64
CA THR A 12 -38.62 42.88 -19.13
C THR A 12 -38.61 41.56 -18.32
N ASN A 13 -37.41 41.27 -17.78
CA ASN A 13 -37.02 41.02 -16.37
C ASN A 13 -37.71 39.96 -15.47
N GLY A 14 -36.91 39.08 -14.84
CA GLY A 14 -37.39 38.20 -13.74
C GLY A 14 -36.39 37.29 -13.00
N LYS A 15 -35.39 37.86 -12.29
CA LYS A 15 -34.48 37.19 -11.32
C LYS A 15 -33.55 36.07 -11.86
N ALA A 16 -32.58 35.69 -11.03
CA ALA A 16 -31.56 34.67 -11.27
C ALA A 16 -31.72 33.48 -10.32
N SER A 17 -31.25 32.30 -10.73
CA SER A 17 -31.20 31.10 -9.88
C SER A 17 -30.12 30.11 -10.31
N GLY A 18 -29.23 29.72 -9.38
CA GLY A 18 -28.48 28.46 -9.34
C GLY A 18 -27.67 28.02 -10.56
N SER A 19 -26.34 28.16 -10.48
CA SER A 19 -25.39 27.39 -11.29
C SER A 19 -25.32 25.92 -10.80
N GLY A 20 -26.35 25.14 -11.08
CA GLY A 20 -26.36 23.69 -10.78
C GLY A 20 -25.35 22.93 -11.66
N GLY A 21 -24.37 22.27 -11.03
CA GLY A 21 -23.42 21.41 -11.72
C GLY A 21 -24.12 20.23 -12.39
N ALA A 22 -23.78 19.97 -13.66
CA ALA A 22 -24.41 18.89 -14.43
C ALA A 22 -23.88 17.52 -13.99
N SER A 23 -24.65 16.80 -13.17
CA SER A 23 -24.36 15.41 -12.82
C SER A 23 -24.37 14.52 -14.07
N ALA A 24 -23.26 13.85 -14.36
CA ALA A 24 -23.12 13.00 -15.53
C ALA A 24 -23.95 11.71 -15.37
N CYS A 25 -24.93 11.50 -16.25
CA CYS A 25 -25.82 10.34 -16.19
C CYS A 25 -25.13 9.08 -16.75
N TYR A 26 -24.60 8.23 -15.86
CA TYR A 26 -24.04 6.92 -16.19
C TYR A 26 -25.00 6.09 -17.06
N THR A 27 -24.58 5.74 -18.28
CA THR A 27 -25.45 5.12 -19.30
C THR A 27 -24.76 3.93 -19.95
N ILE A 28 -25.17 2.71 -19.57
CA ILE A 28 -24.63 1.46 -20.13
C ILE A 28 -25.06 1.28 -21.59
N ASN A 29 -24.11 0.99 -22.48
CA ASN A 29 -24.40 0.70 -23.89
C ASN A 29 -24.93 -0.74 -24.04
N LEU A 30 -26.26 -0.90 -24.02
CA LEU A 30 -26.95 -2.20 -24.03
C LEU A 30 -26.66 -3.06 -25.27
N ASP A 31 -26.39 -2.44 -26.43
CA ASP A 31 -26.01 -3.13 -27.67
C ASP A 31 -24.60 -3.73 -27.57
N SER A 32 -23.67 -2.99 -26.98
CA SER A 32 -22.28 -3.44 -26.78
C SER A 32 -22.23 -4.52 -25.71
N PHE A 33 -22.96 -4.31 -24.59
CA PHE A 33 -23.15 -5.33 -23.56
C PHE A 33 -23.70 -6.63 -24.14
N GLY A 34 -24.80 -6.58 -24.90
CA GLY A 34 -25.42 -7.80 -25.46
C GLY A 34 -24.49 -8.55 -26.42
N LYS A 35 -23.74 -7.83 -27.25
CA LYS A 35 -22.72 -8.42 -28.15
C LYS A 35 -21.58 -9.07 -27.36
N ARG A 36 -21.00 -8.34 -26.40
CA ARG A 36 -19.83 -8.79 -25.62
C ARG A 36 -20.17 -9.91 -24.64
N LEU A 37 -21.35 -9.87 -24.02
CA LEU A 37 -21.89 -11.00 -23.23
C LEU A 37 -22.05 -12.26 -24.10
N LYS A 38 -22.57 -12.11 -25.33
CA LYS A 38 -22.69 -13.23 -26.26
C LYS A 38 -21.33 -13.76 -26.72
N MET A 39 -20.33 -12.90 -26.92
CA MET A 39 -18.94 -13.32 -27.19
C MET A 39 -18.36 -14.12 -26.01
N LEU A 40 -18.48 -13.62 -24.78
CA LEU A 40 -18.05 -14.30 -23.56
C LEU A 40 -18.67 -15.70 -23.45
N TYR A 41 -20.00 -15.81 -23.57
CA TYR A 41 -20.68 -17.12 -23.50
C TYR A 41 -20.33 -18.04 -24.68
N SER A 42 -20.10 -17.52 -25.87
CA SER A 42 -19.72 -18.35 -27.02
C SER A 42 -18.31 -18.92 -26.81
N HIS A 43 -17.34 -18.07 -26.46
CA HIS A 43 -15.96 -18.45 -26.20
C HIS A 43 -15.82 -19.38 -24.98
N TRP A 44 -16.58 -19.13 -23.91
CA TRP A 44 -16.62 -19.99 -22.73
C TRP A 44 -17.17 -21.40 -23.00
N ASN A 45 -18.12 -21.55 -23.93
CA ASN A 45 -18.61 -22.87 -24.35
C ASN A 45 -17.71 -23.54 -25.39
N GLU A 46 -17.08 -22.78 -26.29
CA GLU A 46 -16.22 -23.31 -27.37
C GLU A 46 -14.85 -23.79 -26.85
N TYR A 47 -14.24 -23.05 -25.91
CA TYR A 47 -12.91 -23.32 -25.36
C TYR A 47 -12.97 -23.78 -23.88
N ASN A 48 -14.07 -24.40 -23.46
CA ASN A 48 -14.36 -24.70 -22.04
C ASN A 48 -13.25 -25.55 -21.38
N ASP A 49 -12.84 -26.61 -22.07
CA ASP A 49 -11.83 -27.57 -21.60
C ASP A 49 -10.40 -27.00 -21.67
N ASP A 50 -10.11 -26.16 -22.68
CA ASP A 50 -8.75 -25.67 -23.00
C ASP A 50 -8.36 -24.38 -22.25
N LEU A 51 -9.27 -23.41 -22.14
CA LEU A 51 -8.98 -22.05 -21.65
C LEU A 51 -9.76 -21.63 -20.40
N TRP A 52 -10.87 -22.32 -20.10
CA TRP A 52 -11.78 -21.98 -18.99
C TRP A 52 -11.85 -23.06 -17.91
N GLY A 53 -10.92 -24.02 -17.91
CA GLY A 53 -10.75 -24.99 -16.82
C GLY A 53 -11.96 -25.89 -16.56
N THR A 54 -12.73 -26.27 -17.59
CA THR A 54 -13.96 -27.09 -17.47
C THR A 54 -15.06 -26.46 -16.58
N SER A 55 -15.06 -25.13 -16.44
CA SER A 55 -15.92 -24.41 -15.48
C SER A 55 -17.41 -24.46 -15.83
N GLU A 56 -18.25 -24.73 -14.81
CA GLU A 56 -19.71 -24.66 -14.90
C GLU A 56 -20.29 -23.26 -14.58
N ALA A 57 -19.54 -22.45 -13.83
CA ALA A 57 -19.81 -21.05 -13.54
C ALA A 57 -18.49 -20.25 -13.49
N LEU A 58 -18.54 -18.96 -13.82
CA LEU A 58 -17.41 -18.03 -13.74
C LEU A 58 -17.69 -16.99 -12.65
N ALA A 59 -16.87 -16.94 -11.60
CA ALA A 59 -16.97 -15.95 -10.53
C ALA A 59 -15.85 -14.90 -10.66
N ILE A 60 -16.23 -13.62 -10.66
CA ILE A 60 -15.32 -12.48 -10.83
C ILE A 60 -15.62 -11.47 -9.72
N ALA A 61 -14.67 -11.30 -8.79
CA ALA A 61 -14.74 -10.29 -7.75
C ALA A 61 -13.89 -9.06 -8.12
N THR A 62 -14.45 -7.87 -7.88
CA THR A 62 -13.75 -6.59 -8.01
C THR A 62 -13.66 -5.98 -6.60
N PRO A 63 -12.45 -5.72 -6.08
CA PRO A 63 -12.26 -5.13 -4.75
C PRO A 63 -12.69 -3.65 -4.72
N PRO A 64 -12.67 -2.99 -3.55
CA PRO A 64 -12.71 -1.53 -3.47
C PRO A 64 -11.60 -0.87 -4.30
N PRO A 65 -11.71 0.45 -4.61
CA PRO A 65 -10.64 1.17 -5.29
C PRO A 65 -9.36 1.21 -4.43
N SER A 66 -8.20 1.04 -5.08
CA SER A 66 -6.86 1.14 -4.46
C SER A 66 -5.89 1.59 -5.55
N GLU A 67 -4.96 2.48 -5.22
CA GLU A 67 -4.01 3.06 -6.18
C GLU A 67 -3.02 2.01 -6.71
N ASP A 68 -2.65 1.03 -5.86
CA ASP A 68 -1.80 -0.11 -6.21
C ASP A 68 -2.46 -1.08 -7.23
N LEU A 69 -3.79 -1.05 -7.35
CA LEU A 69 -4.58 -2.07 -8.07
C LEU A 69 -5.20 -1.56 -9.39
N ARG A 70 -4.55 -0.59 -10.05
CA ARG A 70 -5.01 0.04 -11.32
C ARG A 70 -5.33 -0.94 -12.47
N TYR A 71 -4.83 -2.19 -12.45
CA TYR A 71 -4.91 -3.15 -13.57
C TYR A 71 -5.41 -4.55 -13.20
N LEU A 72 -6.66 -4.66 -12.73
CA LEU A 72 -7.30 -5.95 -12.44
C LEU A 72 -8.03 -6.54 -13.65
N LYS A 73 -7.95 -7.88 -13.82
CA LYS A 73 -8.74 -8.64 -14.79
C LYS A 73 -10.26 -8.47 -14.59
N SER A 74 -10.71 -8.32 -13.34
CA SER A 74 -12.10 -8.06 -12.99
C SER A 74 -12.55 -6.67 -13.44
N SER A 75 -11.79 -5.62 -13.12
CA SER A 75 -12.00 -4.26 -13.61
C SER A 75 -11.99 -4.18 -15.14
N ALA A 76 -11.08 -4.88 -15.81
CA ALA A 76 -11.05 -4.99 -17.26
C ALA A 76 -12.31 -5.66 -17.83
N LEU A 77 -12.84 -6.71 -17.19
CA LEU A 77 -14.12 -7.31 -17.58
C LEU A 77 -15.29 -6.33 -17.38
N ASN A 78 -15.32 -5.56 -16.29
CA ASN A 78 -16.36 -4.56 -16.03
C ASN A 78 -16.36 -3.49 -17.13
N VAL A 79 -15.20 -2.89 -17.40
CA VAL A 79 -14.99 -1.89 -18.46
C VAL A 79 -15.33 -2.46 -19.84
N TRP A 80 -14.94 -3.70 -20.13
CA TRP A 80 -15.26 -4.33 -21.42
C TRP A 80 -16.75 -4.64 -21.56
N LEU A 81 -17.40 -5.19 -20.53
CA LEU A 81 -18.77 -5.68 -20.63
C LEU A 81 -19.83 -4.57 -20.50
N VAL A 82 -19.67 -3.65 -19.53
CA VAL A 82 -20.66 -2.60 -19.22
C VAL A 82 -20.16 -1.16 -19.44
N GLY A 83 -18.88 -0.98 -19.79
CA GLY A 83 -18.30 0.33 -20.15
C GLY A 83 -17.81 1.16 -18.97
N TYR A 84 -17.94 0.66 -17.74
CA TYR A 84 -17.53 1.32 -16.50
C TYR A 84 -16.91 0.31 -15.54
N GLU A 85 -16.06 0.78 -14.63
CA GLU A 85 -15.57 -0.03 -13.53
C GLU A 85 -16.62 -0.10 -12.41
N PHE A 86 -16.81 -1.30 -11.85
CA PHE A 86 -17.66 -1.55 -10.69
C PHE A 86 -16.78 -2.12 -9.56
N PRO A 87 -16.08 -1.27 -8.77
CA PRO A 87 -15.35 -1.72 -7.58
C PRO A 87 -16.35 -2.17 -6.51
N ASP A 88 -15.93 -2.96 -5.52
CA ASP A 88 -16.80 -3.61 -4.52
C ASP A 88 -18.03 -4.23 -5.22
N THR A 89 -17.78 -5.24 -6.05
CA THR A 89 -18.82 -5.94 -6.83
C THR A 89 -18.34 -7.34 -7.20
N ILE A 90 -19.20 -8.34 -6.97
CA ILE A 90 -18.99 -9.72 -7.44
C ILE A 90 -19.99 -10.02 -8.55
N MET A 91 -19.50 -10.52 -9.68
CA MET A 91 -20.28 -11.00 -10.81
C MET A 91 -20.09 -12.51 -10.96
N VAL A 92 -21.17 -13.29 -10.94
CA VAL A 92 -21.13 -14.75 -11.16
C VAL A 92 -21.98 -15.12 -12.37
N PHE A 93 -21.32 -15.53 -13.44
CA PHE A 93 -21.94 -15.96 -14.70
C PHE A 93 -22.16 -17.47 -14.69
N MET A 94 -23.40 -17.90 -14.92
CA MET A 94 -23.80 -19.30 -15.01
C MET A 94 -24.58 -19.55 -16.30
N LYS A 95 -24.85 -20.82 -16.64
CA LYS A 95 -25.46 -21.18 -17.93
C LYS A 95 -26.91 -20.72 -18.09
N THR A 96 -27.59 -20.39 -17.00
CA THR A 96 -28.99 -19.92 -16.97
C THR A 96 -29.23 -18.64 -16.17
N GLN A 97 -28.26 -18.22 -15.34
CA GLN A 97 -28.39 -17.04 -14.48
C GLN A 97 -27.09 -16.24 -14.44
N ILE A 98 -27.18 -14.93 -14.18
CA ILE A 98 -26.04 -14.06 -13.90
C ILE A 98 -26.36 -13.33 -12.60
N HIS A 99 -25.51 -13.52 -11.58
CA HIS A 99 -25.70 -12.95 -10.26
C HIS A 99 -24.76 -11.75 -10.09
N PHE A 100 -25.29 -10.60 -9.66
CA PHE A 100 -24.49 -9.45 -9.26
C PHE A 100 -24.69 -9.22 -7.76
N LEU A 101 -23.61 -9.23 -6.98
CA LEU A 101 -23.59 -8.75 -5.59
C LEU A 101 -22.92 -7.39 -5.56
N CYS A 102 -23.66 -6.35 -5.19
CA CYS A 102 -23.19 -4.96 -5.18
C CYS A 102 -24.10 -4.06 -4.33
N SER A 103 -23.67 -2.83 -4.02
CA SER A 103 -24.49 -1.86 -3.31
C SER A 103 -25.70 -1.35 -4.12
N GLN A 104 -26.74 -0.83 -3.44
CA GLN A 104 -28.00 -0.40 -4.06
C GLN A 104 -27.83 0.61 -5.22
N LYS A 105 -26.85 1.52 -5.13
CA LYS A 105 -26.53 2.47 -6.22
C LYS A 105 -26.07 1.75 -7.50
N LYS A 106 -25.19 0.75 -7.34
CA LYS A 106 -24.65 -0.07 -8.44
C LYS A 106 -25.72 -0.96 -9.05
N ALA A 107 -26.55 -1.59 -8.21
CA ALA A 107 -27.67 -2.42 -8.64
C ALA A 107 -28.66 -1.64 -9.54
N SER A 108 -29.06 -0.43 -9.13
CA SER A 108 -29.95 0.43 -9.92
C SER A 108 -29.38 0.84 -11.29
N LEU A 109 -28.06 0.96 -11.43
CA LEU A 109 -27.39 1.18 -12.72
C LEU A 109 -27.35 -0.09 -13.58
N LEU A 110 -27.27 -1.27 -12.97
CA LEU A 110 -27.21 -2.56 -13.66
C LEU A 110 -28.59 -3.13 -14.03
N GLU A 111 -29.69 -2.69 -13.41
CA GLU A 111 -31.07 -3.15 -13.72
C GLU A 111 -31.40 -3.10 -15.23
N VAL A 112 -30.86 -2.12 -15.96
CA VAL A 112 -31.08 -1.98 -17.42
C VAL A 112 -30.55 -3.16 -18.23
N VAL A 113 -29.54 -3.91 -17.73
CA VAL A 113 -28.93 -5.01 -18.50
C VAL A 113 -29.76 -6.30 -18.46
N LYS A 114 -30.73 -6.43 -17.54
CA LYS A 114 -31.55 -7.64 -17.36
C LYS A 114 -32.20 -8.11 -18.66
N LYS A 115 -32.78 -7.18 -19.43
CA LYS A 115 -33.41 -7.48 -20.72
C LYS A 115 -32.39 -7.93 -21.76
N SER A 116 -31.30 -7.16 -21.93
CA SER A 116 -30.26 -7.44 -22.93
C SER A 116 -29.58 -8.79 -22.67
N ALA A 117 -29.32 -9.15 -21.41
CA ALA A 117 -28.77 -10.46 -21.04
C ALA A 117 -29.69 -11.63 -21.46
N LYS A 118 -30.99 -11.51 -21.17
CA LYS A 118 -32.00 -12.51 -21.52
C LYS A 118 -32.19 -12.65 -23.04
N GLU A 119 -32.07 -11.56 -23.79
CA GLU A 119 -32.14 -11.56 -25.26
C GLU A 119 -30.83 -12.03 -25.93
N ALA A 120 -29.67 -11.81 -25.31
CA ALA A 120 -28.36 -12.15 -25.88
C ALA A 120 -27.92 -13.59 -25.64
N VAL A 121 -28.12 -14.11 -24.42
CA VAL A 121 -27.64 -15.44 -23.98
C VAL A 121 -28.70 -16.28 -23.25
N GLY A 122 -29.93 -15.78 -23.08
CA GLY A 122 -31.02 -16.50 -22.40
C GLY A 122 -30.94 -16.53 -20.88
N ALA A 123 -29.91 -15.95 -20.28
CA ALA A 123 -29.69 -15.97 -18.83
C ALA A 123 -30.55 -14.93 -18.09
N GLU A 124 -31.02 -15.29 -16.90
CA GLU A 124 -31.75 -14.39 -16.00
C GLU A 124 -30.78 -13.65 -15.05
N VAL A 125 -30.87 -12.33 -15.01
CA VAL A 125 -30.00 -11.49 -14.18
C VAL A 125 -30.64 -11.29 -12.80
N VAL A 126 -29.95 -11.75 -11.76
CA VAL A 126 -30.36 -11.68 -10.35
C VAL A 126 -29.49 -10.66 -9.63
N MET A 127 -30.11 -9.65 -9.02
CA MET A 127 -29.40 -8.64 -8.21
C MET A 127 -29.47 -9.02 -6.73
N HIS A 128 -28.32 -9.05 -6.09
CA HIS A 128 -28.14 -9.20 -4.65
C HIS A 128 -27.62 -7.86 -4.12
N VAL A 129 -28.45 -7.15 -3.37
CA VAL A 129 -28.14 -5.79 -2.90
C VAL A 129 -27.50 -5.88 -1.52
N LYS A 130 -26.19 -5.62 -1.43
CA LYS A 130 -25.50 -5.49 -0.14
C LYS A 130 -25.93 -4.17 0.52
N ALA A 131 -26.37 -4.23 1.77
CA ALA A 131 -26.57 -3.01 2.56
C ALA A 131 -25.21 -2.40 2.98
N LYS A 132 -25.21 -1.23 3.63
CA LYS A 132 -23.98 -0.64 4.20
C LYS A 132 -23.39 -1.61 5.24
N ASN A 133 -24.12 -1.83 6.32
CA ASN A 133 -23.75 -2.61 7.51
C ASN A 133 -24.03 -4.13 7.36
N ASP A 134 -23.76 -4.68 6.18
CA ASP A 134 -24.01 -6.08 5.80
C ASP A 134 -22.76 -6.61 5.11
N ASP A 135 -22.21 -7.73 5.60
CA ASP A 135 -21.00 -8.35 5.02
C ASP A 135 -21.28 -9.02 3.67
N GLY A 136 -22.55 -9.26 3.35
CA GLY A 136 -22.99 -9.99 2.16
C GLY A 136 -22.85 -11.50 2.28
N THR A 137 -22.50 -12.07 3.44
CA THR A 137 -22.29 -13.52 3.62
C THR A 137 -23.55 -14.31 3.28
N ALA A 138 -24.72 -13.89 3.77
CA ALA A 138 -26.00 -14.54 3.45
C ALA A 138 -26.36 -14.44 1.95
N LEU A 139 -25.95 -13.36 1.28
CA LEU A 139 -26.13 -13.18 -0.16
C LEU A 139 -25.17 -14.08 -0.97
N MET A 140 -23.93 -14.24 -0.50
CA MET A 140 -22.97 -15.20 -1.06
C MET A 140 -23.40 -16.65 -0.84
N GLU A 141 -23.96 -17.02 0.31
CA GLU A 141 -24.54 -18.35 0.53
C GLU A 141 -25.68 -18.65 -0.47
N SER A 142 -26.53 -17.65 -0.77
CA SER A 142 -27.58 -17.74 -1.79
C SER A 142 -26.99 -17.97 -3.19
N ILE A 143 -25.93 -17.25 -3.56
CA ILE A 143 -25.20 -17.43 -4.83
C ILE A 143 -24.56 -18.83 -4.91
N PHE A 144 -23.88 -19.29 -3.85
CA PHE A 144 -23.34 -20.66 -3.77
C PHE A 144 -24.45 -21.73 -3.76
N GLY A 145 -25.64 -21.41 -3.27
CA GLY A 145 -26.83 -22.25 -3.39
C GLY A 145 -27.26 -22.43 -4.85
N ALA A 146 -27.32 -21.34 -5.62
CA ALA A 146 -27.64 -21.38 -7.05
C ALA A 146 -26.58 -22.15 -7.87
N VAL A 147 -25.28 -21.92 -7.63
CA VAL A 147 -24.19 -22.68 -8.26
C VAL A 147 -24.35 -24.19 -7.99
N ARG A 148 -24.58 -24.58 -6.73
CA ARG A 148 -24.75 -25.99 -6.34
C ARG A 148 -26.04 -26.61 -6.89
N ALA A 149 -27.11 -25.84 -7.06
CA ALA A 149 -28.35 -26.30 -7.69
C ALA A 149 -28.22 -26.48 -9.22
N GLN A 150 -27.27 -25.79 -9.87
CA GLN A 150 -26.98 -25.94 -11.29
C GLN A 150 -25.95 -27.05 -11.58
N SER A 151 -24.99 -27.28 -10.69
CA SER A 151 -24.03 -28.38 -10.80
C SER A 151 -24.67 -29.75 -10.56
N LYS A 152 -24.06 -30.82 -11.11
CA LYS A 152 -24.49 -32.22 -10.92
C LYS A 152 -23.61 -33.00 -9.95
N LEU A 153 -22.85 -32.30 -9.11
CA LEU A 153 -21.85 -32.88 -8.21
C LEU A 153 -22.34 -32.91 -6.76
N ASP A 154 -22.64 -34.11 -6.26
CA ASP A 154 -22.87 -34.35 -4.83
C ASP A 154 -21.54 -34.24 -4.05
N GLY A 155 -21.18 -33.03 -3.60
CA GLY A 155 -19.93 -32.81 -2.85
C GLY A 155 -19.79 -31.40 -2.26
N HIS A 156 -19.06 -31.29 -1.16
CA HIS A 156 -18.91 -30.03 -0.39
C HIS A 156 -17.80 -29.09 -0.89
N ASP A 157 -17.02 -29.48 -1.89
CA ASP A 157 -15.96 -28.67 -2.51
C ASP A 157 -16.19 -28.54 -4.03
N THR A 158 -16.44 -27.32 -4.50
CA THR A 158 -16.41 -27.00 -5.93
C THR A 158 -14.97 -26.69 -6.36
N PRO A 159 -14.35 -27.45 -7.29
CA PRO A 159 -12.95 -27.26 -7.64
C PRO A 159 -12.73 -25.92 -8.36
N LEU A 160 -12.01 -25.00 -7.71
CA LEU A 160 -11.61 -23.72 -8.30
C LEU A 160 -10.56 -23.94 -9.39
N SER A 161 -10.76 -23.30 -10.55
CA SER A 161 -9.85 -23.34 -11.70
C SER A 161 -9.55 -21.92 -12.18
N ASP A 162 -8.32 -21.69 -12.64
CA ASP A 162 -7.94 -20.40 -13.24
C ASP A 162 -8.58 -20.22 -14.63
N ILE A 163 -9.12 -19.03 -14.86
CA ILE A 163 -9.80 -18.59 -16.08
C ILE A 163 -9.14 -17.35 -16.72
N THR A 164 -7.98 -16.94 -16.20
CA THR A 164 -7.20 -15.78 -16.70
C THR A 164 -6.86 -15.89 -18.18
N ASN A 165 -6.60 -17.12 -18.66
CA ASN A 165 -6.30 -17.42 -20.06
C ASN A 165 -7.54 -17.29 -20.96
N GLY A 166 -8.72 -17.71 -20.50
CA GLY A 166 -9.99 -17.46 -21.18
C GLY A 166 -10.23 -15.97 -21.43
N PHE A 167 -10.10 -15.14 -20.39
CA PHE A 167 -10.15 -13.68 -20.53
C PHE A 167 -8.98 -13.07 -21.31
N SER A 168 -7.82 -13.72 -21.38
CA SER A 168 -6.70 -13.27 -22.22
C SER A 168 -7.07 -13.36 -23.70
N ASP A 169 -7.57 -14.52 -24.12
CA ASP A 169 -7.89 -14.79 -25.53
C ASP A 169 -9.15 -14.01 -25.97
N LEU A 170 -10.20 -14.00 -25.14
CA LEU A 170 -11.44 -13.25 -25.38
C LEU A 170 -11.20 -11.75 -25.59
N PHE A 171 -10.28 -11.13 -24.84
CA PHE A 171 -9.92 -9.73 -25.00
C PHE A 171 -8.85 -9.50 -26.08
N GLY A 172 -8.23 -10.54 -26.64
CA GLY A 172 -7.08 -10.41 -27.53
C GLY A 172 -7.39 -9.62 -28.82
N VAL A 173 -8.51 -9.92 -29.45
CA VAL A 173 -8.99 -9.24 -30.67
C VAL A 173 -9.83 -8.02 -30.31
N LYS A 174 -9.54 -6.86 -30.91
CA LYS A 174 -10.23 -5.59 -30.63
C LYS A 174 -11.24 -5.21 -31.70
N ASP A 175 -12.40 -4.72 -31.26
CA ASP A 175 -13.41 -4.13 -32.13
C ASP A 175 -13.03 -2.69 -32.57
N GLY A 176 -13.75 -2.16 -33.57
CA GLY A 176 -13.46 -0.84 -34.14
C GLY A 176 -13.61 0.34 -33.16
N GLY A 177 -14.43 0.20 -32.12
CA GLY A 177 -14.57 1.20 -31.05
C GLY A 177 -13.40 1.16 -30.07
N GLU A 178 -12.95 -0.05 -29.70
CA GLU A 178 -11.74 -0.25 -28.89
C GLU A 178 -10.51 0.29 -29.61
N ILE A 179 -10.33 -0.08 -30.90
CA ILE A 179 -9.30 0.45 -31.80
C ILE A 179 -9.35 1.98 -31.86
N THR A 180 -10.55 2.58 -31.89
CA THR A 180 -10.71 4.05 -31.91
C THR A 180 -10.28 4.69 -30.58
N ASN A 181 -10.54 4.06 -29.44
CA ASN A 181 -10.07 4.54 -28.14
C ASN A 181 -8.54 4.43 -28.02
N VAL A 182 -7.98 3.27 -28.38
CA VAL A 182 -6.53 3.02 -28.49
C VAL A 182 -5.83 4.06 -29.38
N LYS A 183 -6.42 4.42 -30.53
CA LYS A 183 -5.89 5.47 -31.41
C LYS A 183 -5.91 6.86 -30.79
N LYS A 184 -6.93 7.21 -30.00
CA LYS A 184 -6.97 8.49 -29.27
C LYS A 184 -5.96 8.54 -28.12
N ALA A 185 -5.82 7.45 -27.38
CA ALA A 185 -4.81 7.29 -26.34
C ALA A 185 -3.39 7.47 -26.93
N ALA A 186 -3.05 6.70 -27.97
CA ALA A 186 -1.74 6.79 -28.61
C ALA A 186 -1.46 8.17 -29.24
N TYR A 187 -2.50 8.83 -29.78
CA TYR A 187 -2.39 10.21 -30.28
C TYR A 187 -2.07 11.20 -29.15
N LEU A 188 -2.72 11.09 -27.99
CA LEU A 188 -2.46 11.91 -26.81
C LEU A 188 -1.04 11.69 -26.29
N THR A 189 -0.67 10.44 -26.00
CA THR A 189 0.69 10.02 -25.61
C THR A 189 1.76 10.61 -26.53
N SER A 190 1.58 10.49 -27.84
CA SER A 190 2.53 11.03 -28.82
C SER A 190 2.57 12.55 -28.85
N SER A 191 1.44 13.21 -28.61
CA SER A 191 1.34 14.66 -28.58
C SER A 191 1.99 15.23 -27.32
N VAL A 192 1.85 14.57 -26.15
CA VAL A 192 2.55 14.94 -24.92
C VAL A 192 4.06 14.79 -25.11
N MET A 193 4.53 13.63 -25.58
CA MET A 193 5.96 13.40 -25.84
C MET A 193 6.54 14.45 -26.81
N LYS A 194 5.82 14.80 -27.88
CA LYS A 194 6.30 15.73 -28.92
C LYS A 194 6.16 17.22 -28.60
N HIS A 195 5.09 17.62 -27.91
CA HIS A 195 4.72 19.03 -27.73
C HIS A 195 4.85 19.51 -26.28
N PHE A 196 5.21 18.62 -25.36
CA PHE A 196 5.56 18.95 -23.99
C PHE A 196 6.94 18.38 -23.63
N VAL A 197 7.10 17.05 -23.58
CA VAL A 197 8.32 16.42 -23.05
C VAL A 197 9.58 16.83 -23.80
N VAL A 198 9.60 16.68 -25.14
CA VAL A 198 10.78 17.07 -25.94
C VAL A 198 11.13 18.55 -25.78
N PRO A 199 10.21 19.52 -26.00
CA PRO A 199 10.48 20.94 -25.75
C PRO A 199 10.89 21.28 -24.31
N THR A 200 10.39 20.55 -23.31
CA THR A 200 10.79 20.75 -21.90
C THR A 200 12.20 20.23 -21.65
N LEU A 201 12.57 19.06 -22.18
CA LEU A 201 13.93 18.52 -22.08
C LEU A 201 14.93 19.40 -22.83
N GLU A 202 14.62 19.80 -24.07
CA GLU A 202 15.40 20.75 -24.87
C GLU A 202 15.65 22.03 -24.06
N LYS A 203 14.59 22.65 -23.53
CA LYS A 203 14.70 23.87 -22.70
C LYS A 203 15.50 23.66 -21.40
N VAL A 204 15.36 22.51 -20.73
CA VAL A 204 16.10 22.21 -19.49
C VAL A 204 17.61 22.09 -19.76
N ILE A 205 17.98 21.50 -20.89
CA ILE A 205 19.36 21.34 -21.35
C ILE A 205 19.91 22.71 -21.82
N ASP A 206 19.18 23.42 -22.67
CA ASP A 206 19.58 24.74 -23.22
C ASP A 206 19.69 25.85 -22.15
N GLU A 207 18.93 25.76 -21.05
CA GLU A 207 18.95 26.71 -19.93
C GLU A 207 19.77 26.20 -18.72
N GLU A 208 20.52 25.10 -18.85
CA GLU A 208 21.34 24.44 -17.80
C GLU A 208 20.61 24.23 -16.45
N LYS A 209 19.34 23.80 -16.51
CA LYS A 209 18.48 23.73 -15.32
C LYS A 209 18.62 22.43 -14.54
N LYS A 210 18.86 22.57 -13.23
CA LYS A 210 18.63 21.51 -12.23
C LYS A 210 17.11 21.26 -12.11
N ILE A 211 16.67 20.04 -12.39
CA ILE A 211 15.28 19.57 -12.21
C ILE A 211 15.30 18.06 -11.95
N SER A 212 14.50 17.56 -11.01
CA SER A 212 14.43 16.12 -10.71
C SER A 212 13.63 15.33 -11.74
N HIS A 213 13.90 14.02 -11.85
CA HIS A 213 13.05 13.13 -12.65
C HIS A 213 11.60 13.10 -12.13
N SER A 214 11.39 13.20 -10.81
CA SER A 214 10.07 13.33 -10.18
C SER A 214 9.34 14.63 -10.56
N SER A 215 10.03 15.77 -10.66
CA SER A 215 9.42 17.03 -11.10
C SER A 215 8.99 16.96 -12.59
N LEU A 216 9.82 16.36 -13.44
CA LEU A 216 9.49 16.10 -14.85
C LEU A 216 8.32 15.12 -15.01
N MET A 217 8.19 14.13 -14.10
CA MET A 217 7.07 13.20 -14.03
C MET A 217 5.76 13.93 -13.77
N ASP A 218 5.68 14.69 -12.66
CA ASP A 218 4.48 15.43 -12.25
C ASP A 218 3.98 16.38 -13.34
N ASP A 219 4.89 17.15 -13.93
CA ASP A 219 4.53 18.13 -14.96
C ASP A 219 4.10 17.48 -16.28
N THR A 220 4.65 16.29 -16.59
CA THR A 220 4.21 15.47 -17.72
C THR A 220 2.85 14.82 -17.45
N GLU A 221 2.55 14.42 -16.22
CA GLU A 221 1.24 13.92 -15.81
C GLU A 221 0.16 15.00 -15.95
N LYS A 222 0.42 16.21 -15.43
CA LYS A 222 -0.44 17.39 -15.63
C LYS A 222 -0.67 17.66 -17.14
N ALA A 223 0.35 17.47 -17.98
CA ALA A 223 0.23 17.62 -19.44
C ALA A 223 -0.57 16.49 -20.15
N ILE A 224 -0.64 15.29 -19.55
CA ILE A 224 -1.54 14.20 -20.02
C ILE A 224 -2.98 14.51 -19.64
N LEU A 225 -3.23 14.82 -18.36
CA LEU A 225 -4.57 15.04 -17.80
C LEU A 225 -5.25 16.30 -18.36
N GLU A 226 -4.47 17.34 -18.69
CA GLU A 226 -4.96 18.57 -19.33
C GLU A 226 -4.57 18.65 -20.84
N PRO A 227 -5.20 17.89 -21.74
CA PRO A 227 -4.85 17.87 -23.17
C PRO A 227 -5.00 19.24 -23.86
N ALA A 228 -5.77 20.15 -23.27
CA ALA A 228 -5.92 21.53 -23.75
C ALA A 228 -4.61 22.31 -23.71
N ARG A 229 -3.71 22.09 -22.72
CA ARG A 229 -2.40 22.76 -22.61
C ARG A 229 -1.56 22.53 -23.87
N ILE A 230 -1.54 21.29 -24.35
CA ILE A 230 -0.83 20.86 -25.56
C ILE A 230 -1.69 20.93 -26.84
N LYS A 231 -2.80 21.68 -26.82
CA LYS A 231 -3.70 21.94 -27.96
C LYS A 231 -4.40 20.68 -28.52
N VAL A 232 -4.44 19.58 -27.77
CA VAL A 232 -5.11 18.33 -28.15
C VAL A 232 -6.61 18.40 -27.85
N LYS A 233 -7.44 18.16 -28.86
CA LYS A 233 -8.91 18.22 -28.77
C LYS A 233 -9.52 16.87 -28.38
N LEU A 234 -9.23 16.43 -27.17
CA LEU A 234 -9.86 15.26 -26.53
C LEU A 234 -10.64 15.69 -25.27
N LYS A 235 -11.61 14.87 -24.87
CA LYS A 235 -12.36 15.05 -23.60
C LYS A 235 -11.47 14.67 -22.42
N ALA A 236 -11.17 15.62 -21.54
CA ALA A 236 -10.43 15.37 -20.29
C ALA A 236 -11.17 14.37 -19.37
N GLU A 237 -12.51 14.42 -19.35
CA GLU A 237 -13.38 13.49 -18.58
C GLU A 237 -13.18 11.99 -18.91
N ASN A 238 -12.49 11.69 -20.02
CA ASN A 238 -12.23 10.33 -20.53
C ASN A 238 -10.74 9.97 -20.45
N ILE A 239 -9.88 10.82 -19.89
CA ILE A 239 -8.41 10.69 -19.88
C ILE A 239 -7.91 10.37 -18.48
N ASP A 240 -6.88 9.53 -18.43
CA ASP A 240 -6.18 9.08 -17.24
C ASP A 240 -4.72 8.77 -17.64
N ILE A 241 -3.80 8.64 -16.69
CA ILE A 241 -2.45 8.09 -16.95
C ILE A 241 -2.50 6.56 -16.98
N CYS A 242 -1.57 5.94 -17.70
CA CYS A 242 -1.38 4.48 -17.60
C CYS A 242 -0.55 4.11 -16.36
N TYR A 243 0.48 4.91 -16.09
CA TYR A 243 1.41 4.81 -14.97
C TYR A 243 2.13 6.17 -14.86
N PRO A 244 2.72 6.55 -13.70
CA PRO A 244 3.42 7.82 -13.54
C PRO A 244 4.58 7.96 -14.55
N PRO A 245 4.69 9.07 -15.31
CA PRO A 245 5.69 9.21 -16.37
C PRO A 245 7.13 8.95 -15.92
N ILE A 246 7.82 7.98 -16.54
CA ILE A 246 9.15 7.53 -16.12
C ILE A 246 10.22 8.35 -16.85
N PHE A 247 11.11 8.96 -16.06
CA PHE A 247 12.33 9.64 -16.52
C PHE A 247 13.55 9.02 -15.81
N GLN A 248 14.62 8.74 -16.56
CA GLN A 248 15.86 8.16 -16.02
C GLN A 248 17.09 8.72 -16.75
N SER A 249 18.16 9.02 -16.00
CA SER A 249 19.47 9.43 -16.51
C SER A 249 20.57 9.11 -15.48
N GLY A 250 21.79 9.59 -15.67
CA GLY A 250 22.84 9.57 -14.63
C GLY A 250 23.37 8.18 -14.21
N GLY A 251 23.12 7.14 -15.00
CA GLY A 251 23.63 5.78 -14.77
C GLY A 251 22.68 4.86 -14.00
N GLY A 252 21.65 5.41 -13.35
CA GLY A 252 20.61 4.68 -12.60
C GLY A 252 19.43 4.27 -13.47
N PHE A 253 19.63 3.28 -14.33
CA PHE A 253 18.59 2.81 -15.26
C PHE A 253 17.94 1.49 -14.81
N ASP A 254 16.60 1.42 -14.89
CA ASP A 254 15.82 0.19 -14.76
C ASP A 254 14.80 0.09 -15.91
N LEU A 255 14.89 -0.98 -16.70
CA LEU A 255 14.03 -1.20 -17.87
C LEU A 255 12.76 -2.02 -17.57
N LYS A 256 12.49 -2.34 -16.30
CA LYS A 256 11.25 -3.01 -15.89
C LYS A 256 10.03 -2.09 -16.05
N PRO A 257 8.84 -2.63 -16.39
CA PRO A 257 7.58 -1.88 -16.33
C PRO A 257 7.17 -1.38 -14.94
N SER A 258 7.90 -1.76 -13.90
CA SER A 258 7.72 -1.33 -12.50
C SER A 258 8.71 -0.25 -12.06
N ALA A 259 9.50 0.32 -12.98
CA ALA A 259 10.41 1.41 -12.67
C ALA A 259 9.63 2.72 -12.42
N SER A 260 10.15 3.58 -11.55
CA SER A 260 9.63 4.91 -11.27
C SER A 260 10.66 5.98 -11.64
N SER A 261 10.21 7.23 -11.73
CA SER A 261 11.10 8.40 -11.61
C SER A 261 11.57 8.53 -10.17
N ASN A 262 12.75 9.13 -9.95
CA ASN A 262 13.32 9.38 -8.63
C ASN A 262 13.66 10.88 -8.44
N ASP A 263 14.14 11.26 -7.26
CA ASP A 263 14.44 12.66 -6.93
C ASP A 263 15.84 13.12 -7.36
N GLU A 264 16.63 12.27 -8.02
CA GLU A 264 17.88 12.70 -8.67
C GLU A 264 17.59 13.74 -9.76
N ASN A 265 18.49 14.72 -9.88
CA ASN A 265 18.45 15.69 -10.96
C ASN A 265 18.72 15.02 -12.33
N LEU A 266 18.03 15.51 -13.36
CA LEU A 266 18.25 15.15 -14.76
C LEU A 266 19.72 15.42 -15.12
N TYR A 267 20.38 14.40 -15.66
CA TYR A 267 21.80 14.40 -15.93
C TYR A 267 22.06 14.35 -17.44
N TYR A 268 22.67 15.43 -17.97
CA TYR A 268 22.80 15.70 -19.39
C TYR A 268 24.20 16.18 -19.83
N ASP A 269 25.23 16.04 -18.98
CA ASP A 269 26.64 16.25 -19.39
C ASP A 269 27.02 15.39 -20.61
N SER A 270 28.11 15.72 -21.29
CA SER A 270 28.61 14.96 -22.44
C SER A 270 28.71 13.45 -22.20
N THR A 271 28.28 12.66 -23.20
CA THR A 271 28.09 11.19 -23.14
C THR A 271 26.96 10.70 -22.24
N SER A 272 25.99 11.56 -21.89
CA SER A 272 24.77 11.15 -21.19
C SER A 272 23.72 10.53 -22.10
N VAL A 273 22.82 9.75 -21.50
CA VAL A 273 21.58 9.31 -22.15
C VAL A 273 20.40 9.46 -21.19
N ILE A 274 19.27 9.88 -21.73
CA ILE A 274 18.02 10.11 -20.99
C ILE A 274 16.97 9.16 -21.55
N ILE A 275 16.36 8.34 -20.69
CA ILE A 275 15.20 7.54 -21.05
C ILE A 275 13.94 8.25 -20.56
N CYS A 276 12.95 8.38 -21.44
CA CYS A 276 11.60 8.79 -21.06
C CYS A 276 10.57 7.78 -21.59
N ALA A 277 9.69 7.30 -20.72
CA ALA A 277 8.59 6.40 -21.06
C ALA A 277 7.27 6.92 -20.48
N ILE A 278 6.28 7.17 -21.34
CA ILE A 278 4.99 7.73 -20.95
C ILE A 278 3.83 6.96 -21.59
N GLY A 279 2.72 6.86 -20.84
CA GLY A 279 1.49 6.25 -21.32
C GLY A 279 0.25 6.99 -20.84
N SER A 280 -0.62 7.36 -21.77
CA SER A 280 -1.94 7.96 -21.50
C SER A 280 -3.06 6.98 -21.84
N ARG A 281 -4.12 7.01 -21.06
CA ARG A 281 -5.31 6.17 -21.17
C ARG A 281 -6.48 7.01 -21.69
N TYR A 282 -7.33 6.43 -22.54
CA TYR A 282 -8.54 7.08 -23.05
C TYR A 282 -9.74 6.10 -23.07
N ASN A 283 -10.85 6.46 -22.42
CA ASN A 283 -12.00 5.56 -22.19
C ASN A 283 -11.58 4.22 -21.55
N SER A 284 -10.61 4.27 -20.63
CA SER A 284 -9.92 3.11 -20.03
C SER A 284 -8.97 2.30 -20.95
N TYR A 285 -8.88 2.58 -22.25
CA TYR A 285 -7.91 1.95 -23.16
C TYR A 285 -6.56 2.67 -23.04
N CYS A 286 -5.53 1.94 -22.62
CA CYS A 286 -4.18 2.46 -22.41
C CYS A 286 -3.48 2.92 -23.71
N SER A 287 -2.24 3.38 -23.62
CA SER A 287 -1.26 3.44 -24.70
C SER A 287 0.13 3.70 -24.13
N ASN A 288 1.18 3.46 -24.90
CA ASN A 288 2.56 3.59 -24.44
C ASN A 288 3.52 4.08 -25.54
N VAL A 289 4.45 4.97 -25.17
CA VAL A 289 5.63 5.31 -25.97
C VAL A 289 6.85 5.44 -25.06
N ALA A 290 8.01 4.95 -25.51
CA ALA A 290 9.28 5.21 -24.85
C ALA A 290 10.34 5.67 -25.86
N ARG A 291 11.17 6.62 -25.44
CA ARG A 291 12.23 7.23 -26.25
C ARG A 291 13.55 7.35 -25.48
N THR A 292 14.60 7.01 -26.22
CA THR A 292 16.03 7.27 -26.00
C THR A 292 16.47 8.68 -26.42
N PHE A 293 16.90 9.59 -25.56
CA PHE A 293 17.63 10.81 -25.96
C PHE A 293 19.12 10.68 -25.63
N LEU A 294 19.97 11.26 -26.49
CA LEU A 294 21.42 11.04 -26.52
C LEU A 294 22.14 12.40 -26.47
N ILE A 295 22.98 12.67 -25.48
CA ILE A 295 23.71 13.94 -25.33
C ILE A 295 25.22 13.69 -25.50
N ASP A 296 25.84 14.31 -26.50
CA ASP A 296 27.21 14.03 -26.99
C ASP A 296 27.54 12.54 -27.04
N ALA A 297 26.60 11.72 -27.52
CA ALA A 297 26.69 10.27 -27.38
C ALA A 297 27.91 9.71 -28.11
N ASN A 298 28.70 8.92 -27.37
CA ASN A 298 29.88 8.28 -27.93
C ASN A 298 29.53 7.17 -28.93
N ALA A 299 30.50 6.76 -29.73
CA ALA A 299 30.30 5.78 -30.80
C ALA A 299 29.69 4.43 -30.35
N MET A 300 29.80 4.05 -29.07
CA MET A 300 29.13 2.85 -28.54
C MET A 300 27.64 3.11 -28.26
N GLN A 301 27.30 4.27 -27.68
CA GLN A 301 25.92 4.69 -27.41
C GLN A 301 25.13 4.88 -28.72
N SER A 302 25.69 5.60 -29.69
CA SER A 302 25.07 5.79 -31.01
C SER A 302 24.87 4.46 -31.74
N LYS A 303 25.86 3.55 -31.71
CA LYS A 303 25.74 2.21 -32.29
C LYS A 303 24.66 1.38 -31.58
N ALA A 304 24.57 1.44 -30.26
CA ALA A 304 23.56 0.73 -29.49
C ALA A 304 22.14 1.21 -29.87
N TYR A 305 21.92 2.51 -29.97
CA TYR A 305 20.64 3.08 -30.42
C TYR A 305 20.30 2.68 -31.87
N GLU A 306 21.25 2.78 -32.82
CA GLU A 306 21.02 2.36 -34.21
C GLU A 306 20.61 0.88 -34.32
N VAL A 307 21.23 0.01 -33.53
CA VAL A 307 20.91 -1.42 -33.53
C VAL A 307 19.57 -1.69 -32.86
N LEU A 308 19.24 -1.01 -31.77
CA LEU A 308 17.92 -1.07 -31.13
C LEU A 308 16.81 -0.62 -32.09
N LEU A 309 17.00 0.50 -32.80
CA LEU A 309 16.05 1.01 -33.79
C LEU A 309 15.77 -0.01 -34.89
N LYS A 310 16.83 -0.60 -35.48
CA LYS A 310 16.69 -1.68 -36.49
C LYS A 310 15.99 -2.92 -35.93
N ALA A 311 16.30 -3.31 -34.69
CA ALA A 311 15.71 -4.49 -34.04
C ALA A 311 14.22 -4.27 -33.73
N HIS A 312 13.84 -3.08 -33.31
CA HIS A 312 12.47 -2.63 -33.08
C HIS A 312 11.64 -2.62 -34.36
N ASP A 313 12.16 -2.02 -35.45
CA ASP A 313 11.49 -2.05 -36.75
C ASP A 313 11.37 -3.48 -37.33
N ALA A 314 12.35 -4.36 -37.06
CA ALA A 314 12.27 -5.77 -37.41
C ALA A 314 11.21 -6.54 -36.60
N ALA A 315 11.07 -6.28 -35.30
CA ALA A 315 10.02 -6.84 -34.46
C ALA A 315 8.62 -6.44 -34.96
N ILE A 316 8.40 -5.13 -35.18
CA ILE A 316 7.14 -4.58 -35.71
C ILE A 316 6.84 -5.19 -37.10
N SER A 317 7.85 -5.31 -37.97
CA SER A 317 7.69 -5.91 -39.30
C SER A 317 7.33 -7.40 -39.29
N ALA A 318 7.55 -8.08 -38.16
CA ALA A 318 7.21 -9.48 -37.93
C ALA A 318 5.87 -9.68 -37.20
N LEU A 319 5.27 -8.64 -36.62
CA LEU A 319 3.90 -8.68 -36.10
C LEU A 319 2.88 -8.71 -37.24
N LYS A 320 2.45 -9.91 -37.62
CA LYS A 320 1.47 -10.16 -38.69
C LYS A 320 0.53 -11.30 -38.28
N PRO A 321 -0.73 -11.33 -38.75
CA PRO A 321 -1.66 -12.41 -38.46
C PRO A 321 -1.06 -13.79 -38.79
N GLY A 322 -1.18 -14.74 -37.85
CA GLY A 322 -0.64 -16.09 -37.98
C GLY A 322 0.82 -16.28 -37.52
N ASN A 323 1.60 -15.21 -37.33
CA ASN A 323 2.90 -15.28 -36.68
C ASN A 323 2.74 -15.37 -35.15
N LYS A 324 3.74 -15.95 -34.46
CA LYS A 324 3.78 -16.00 -32.99
C LYS A 324 4.50 -14.77 -32.45
N ALA A 325 4.20 -14.38 -31.20
CA ALA A 325 4.97 -13.35 -30.49
C ALA A 325 6.49 -13.66 -30.45
N GLY A 326 6.85 -14.94 -30.32
CA GLY A 326 8.24 -15.41 -30.39
C GLY A 326 8.93 -15.24 -31.75
N ASP A 327 8.20 -15.01 -32.85
CA ASP A 327 8.78 -14.74 -34.17
C ASP A 327 9.21 -13.26 -34.28
N ALA A 328 8.48 -12.34 -33.65
CA ALA A 328 8.85 -10.92 -33.58
C ALA A 328 10.15 -10.71 -32.76
N TYR A 329 10.31 -11.43 -31.66
CA TYR A 329 11.59 -11.54 -30.96
C TYR A 329 12.72 -12.02 -31.88
N GLN A 330 12.51 -13.12 -32.60
CA GLN A 330 13.57 -13.72 -33.37
C GLN A 330 13.97 -12.85 -34.57
N ALA A 331 13.08 -11.99 -35.06
CA ALA A 331 13.42 -10.90 -35.98
C ALA A 331 14.35 -9.86 -35.31
N ALA A 332 14.01 -9.35 -34.12
CA ALA A 332 14.86 -8.42 -33.36
C ALA A 332 16.23 -9.02 -33.01
N LEU A 333 16.26 -10.22 -32.43
CA LEU A 333 17.50 -10.92 -32.07
C LEU A 333 18.39 -11.17 -33.30
N SER A 334 17.81 -11.51 -34.46
CA SER A 334 18.56 -11.70 -35.70
C SER A 334 19.21 -10.41 -36.21
N VAL A 335 18.70 -9.23 -35.84
CA VAL A 335 19.37 -7.95 -36.11
C VAL A 335 20.56 -7.77 -35.16
N VAL A 336 20.39 -8.00 -33.86
CA VAL A 336 21.47 -7.80 -32.88
C VAL A 336 22.60 -8.83 -33.06
N GLU A 337 22.29 -10.12 -33.27
CA GLU A 337 23.29 -11.17 -33.58
C GLU A 337 24.10 -10.86 -34.87
N LYS A 338 23.59 -10.00 -35.75
CA LYS A 338 24.20 -9.63 -37.04
C LYS A 338 24.97 -8.30 -37.01
N ASP A 339 24.38 -7.24 -36.44
CA ASP A 339 24.93 -5.87 -36.50
C ASP A 339 25.74 -5.49 -35.25
N ALA A 340 25.50 -6.12 -34.09
CA ALA A 340 26.28 -5.95 -32.86
C ALA A 340 26.23 -7.18 -31.93
N PRO A 341 26.88 -8.30 -32.31
CA PRO A 341 26.89 -9.52 -31.50
C PRO A 341 27.52 -9.34 -30.10
N GLU A 342 28.31 -8.29 -29.88
CA GLU A 342 28.83 -7.90 -28.56
C GLU A 342 27.72 -7.55 -27.55
N PHE A 343 26.59 -7.02 -28.01
CA PHE A 343 25.47 -6.70 -27.13
C PHE A 343 24.62 -7.93 -26.79
N CYS A 344 24.76 -9.06 -27.49
CA CYS A 344 23.93 -10.28 -27.35
C CYS A 344 23.98 -11.00 -25.99
N ARG A 345 24.69 -10.45 -24.99
CA ARG A 345 24.68 -10.90 -23.59
C ARG A 345 24.15 -9.85 -22.62
N LYS A 346 24.21 -8.57 -22.97
CA LYS A 346 23.82 -7.42 -22.13
C LYS A 346 22.48 -6.84 -22.58
N LEU A 347 21.53 -7.72 -22.88
CA LEU A 347 20.32 -7.36 -23.62
C LEU A 347 19.15 -6.93 -22.71
N ASP A 348 19.21 -7.33 -21.43
CA ASP A 348 18.39 -6.87 -20.30
C ASP A 348 19.27 -6.24 -19.19
N GLU A 349 20.55 -5.95 -19.49
CA GLU A 349 21.55 -5.45 -18.53
C GLU A 349 22.07 -4.08 -18.94
N ASN A 350 22.37 -3.21 -17.96
CA ASN A 350 22.94 -1.89 -18.25
C ASN A 350 24.31 -2.02 -18.94
N LEU A 351 24.42 -1.39 -20.12
CA LEU A 351 25.64 -1.33 -20.93
C LEU A 351 26.70 -0.50 -20.21
N GLN A 352 27.97 -0.69 -20.57
CA GLN A 352 29.11 -0.05 -19.91
C GLN A 352 30.03 0.60 -20.93
N THR A 353 30.42 1.84 -20.65
CA THR A 353 31.38 2.64 -21.44
C THR A 353 32.75 2.68 -20.74
N GLN A 354 33.78 3.13 -21.45
CA GLN A 354 35.09 3.45 -20.85
C GLN A 354 35.16 4.96 -20.62
N THR A 355 34.82 5.36 -19.39
CA THR A 355 34.79 6.75 -18.91
C THR A 355 35.19 6.76 -17.43
N ASN A 356 35.77 7.89 -17.00
CA ASN A 356 36.15 8.10 -15.61
C ASN A 356 34.99 8.59 -14.74
N ASN A 357 33.89 9.03 -15.35
CA ASN A 357 32.70 9.52 -14.65
C ASN A 357 31.73 8.36 -14.35
N PRO A 358 31.40 8.08 -13.07
CA PRO A 358 30.50 6.98 -12.73
C PRO A 358 29.08 7.16 -13.27
N LYS A 359 28.58 8.41 -13.43
CA LYS A 359 27.23 8.70 -13.95
C LYS A 359 27.09 8.41 -15.46
N THR A 360 28.16 8.43 -16.25
CA THR A 360 28.14 8.00 -17.68
C THR A 360 28.74 6.61 -17.92
N GLN A 361 29.33 5.96 -16.90
CA GLN A 361 29.94 4.63 -17.00
C GLN A 361 28.93 3.53 -17.32
N LYS A 362 27.69 3.66 -16.84
CA LYS A 362 26.57 2.75 -17.14
C LYS A 362 25.52 3.48 -17.96
N PHE A 363 24.95 2.82 -18.97
CA PHE A 363 23.83 3.36 -19.73
C PHE A 363 22.87 2.26 -20.17
N ALA A 364 21.62 2.63 -20.45
CA ALA A 364 20.63 1.76 -21.08
C ALA A 364 20.03 2.47 -22.30
N VAL A 365 19.36 1.73 -23.19
CA VAL A 365 18.62 2.30 -24.33
C VAL A 365 17.27 1.60 -24.44
N LEU A 366 16.20 2.38 -24.56
CA LEU A 366 14.83 1.91 -24.61
C LEU A 366 14.04 2.59 -25.74
N LEU A 367 13.36 1.76 -26.53
CA LEU A 367 12.32 2.16 -27.46
C LEU A 367 11.07 1.33 -27.19
N ALA A 368 9.92 2.00 -27.15
CA ALA A 368 8.62 1.36 -27.14
C ALA A 368 7.66 2.15 -28.04
N ASP A 369 6.77 1.43 -28.71
CA ASP A 369 5.71 2.01 -29.54
C ASP A 369 4.40 1.23 -29.34
N THR A 370 3.28 1.94 -29.50
CA THR A 370 1.93 1.36 -29.54
C THR A 370 1.62 0.91 -30.96
N VAL A 371 1.28 -0.38 -31.13
CA VAL A 371 1.12 -1.00 -32.46
C VAL A 371 -0.23 -1.73 -32.57
N ILE A 372 -0.95 -1.49 -33.66
CA ILE A 372 -2.12 -2.30 -34.05
C ILE A 372 -1.72 -3.28 -35.15
N VAL A 373 -2.00 -4.57 -34.97
CA VAL A 373 -1.79 -5.58 -36.00
C VAL A 373 -3.05 -5.71 -36.85
N GLY A 374 -3.05 -5.10 -38.03
CA GLY A 374 -4.10 -5.25 -39.02
C GLY A 374 -3.94 -6.50 -39.88
N GLU A 375 -4.94 -6.79 -40.71
CA GLU A 375 -4.98 -7.98 -41.59
C GLU A 375 -3.75 -8.14 -42.50
N ASN A 376 -3.17 -7.02 -42.95
CA ASN A 376 -2.11 -6.99 -43.96
C ASN A 376 -0.78 -6.38 -43.46
N HIS A 377 -0.82 -5.54 -42.41
CA HIS A 377 0.37 -4.87 -41.87
C HIS A 377 0.13 -4.42 -40.42
N ALA A 378 1.23 -4.14 -39.71
CA ALA A 378 1.22 -3.48 -38.41
C ALA A 378 1.23 -1.95 -38.58
N GLU A 379 0.36 -1.25 -37.87
CA GLU A 379 0.22 0.20 -37.86
C GLU A 379 0.82 0.77 -36.56
N VAL A 380 1.87 1.58 -36.66
CA VAL A 380 2.53 2.22 -35.51
C VAL A 380 1.81 3.53 -35.18
N LEU A 381 1.03 3.52 -34.09
CA LEU A 381 0.19 4.65 -33.71
C LEU A 381 0.99 5.81 -33.08
N THR A 382 2.14 5.50 -32.48
CA THR A 382 3.02 6.48 -31.82
C THR A 382 4.02 7.18 -32.75
N SER A 383 3.88 6.95 -34.06
CA SER A 383 4.76 7.46 -35.13
C SER A 383 4.78 8.98 -35.33
N ILE A 384 3.95 9.73 -34.59
CA ILE A 384 4.01 11.20 -34.52
C ILE A 384 5.33 11.67 -33.86
N THR A 385 5.86 10.90 -32.92
CA THR A 385 7.16 11.13 -32.27
C THR A 385 8.28 10.49 -33.08
N SER A 386 9.38 11.22 -33.32
CA SER A 386 10.51 10.63 -34.04
C SER A 386 11.24 9.59 -33.18
N LYS A 387 11.99 8.73 -33.87
CA LYS A 387 12.96 7.77 -33.31
C LYS A 387 14.18 7.63 -34.23
N ALA A 388 14.41 8.60 -35.11
CA ALA A 388 15.61 8.68 -35.95
C ALA A 388 16.71 9.39 -35.17
N VAL A 389 17.96 8.90 -35.27
CA VAL A 389 19.11 9.40 -34.49
C VAL A 389 19.22 10.93 -34.52
N LYS A 390 19.10 11.53 -35.71
CA LYS A 390 19.15 12.99 -35.94
C LYS A 390 18.04 13.84 -35.27
N ASP A 391 17.03 13.19 -34.69
CA ASP A 391 15.86 13.82 -34.05
C ASP A 391 15.78 13.48 -32.54
N VAL A 392 16.82 12.84 -32.00
CA VAL A 392 16.94 12.46 -30.57
C VAL A 392 18.35 12.59 -30.01
N ALA A 393 19.34 12.89 -30.87
CA ALA A 393 20.71 13.15 -30.49
C ALA A 393 20.97 14.65 -30.51
N TYR A 394 21.39 15.16 -29.36
CA TYR A 394 21.75 16.53 -29.10
C TYR A 394 23.27 16.63 -28.93
N SER A 395 23.82 17.80 -29.21
CA SER A 395 25.24 18.08 -28.97
C SER A 395 25.40 19.53 -28.58
N PHE A 396 26.23 19.78 -27.58
CA PHE A 396 26.61 21.16 -27.24
C PHE A 396 27.55 21.68 -28.33
N ASN A 397 27.30 22.88 -28.84
CA ASN A 397 28.27 23.58 -29.67
C ASN A 397 29.24 24.31 -28.74
N ASP A 398 30.45 23.77 -28.56
CA ASP A 398 31.58 24.58 -28.10
C ASP A 398 31.82 25.69 -29.15
N ASP A 399 31.55 26.94 -28.80
CA ASP A 399 31.60 28.11 -29.68
C ASP A 399 33.07 28.56 -29.95
N ASP A 400 33.90 27.66 -30.50
CA ASP A 400 35.34 27.89 -30.74
C ASP A 400 35.91 27.22 -32.02
N GLU A 401 35.07 26.94 -33.05
CA GLU A 401 35.54 26.66 -34.43
C GLU A 401 35.08 27.75 -35.43
N GLU A 402 36.04 28.45 -36.06
CA GLU A 402 35.79 29.50 -37.05
C GLU A 402 35.09 29.00 -38.34
N GLU A 403 34.09 29.75 -38.86
CA GLU A 403 33.44 29.44 -40.14
C GLU A 403 34.44 29.44 -41.33
N GLN A 404 34.87 28.26 -41.79
CA GLN A 404 35.55 28.13 -43.08
C GLN A 404 34.55 28.20 -44.25
N PRO A 405 34.80 29.03 -45.29
CA PRO A 405 33.75 29.50 -46.18
C PRO A 405 33.27 28.48 -47.23
N LYS A 406 31.94 28.45 -47.41
CA LYS A 406 31.19 27.57 -48.33
C LYS A 406 31.55 27.81 -49.81
N VAL A 407 32.42 26.97 -50.39
CA VAL A 407 32.70 26.96 -51.84
C VAL A 407 31.53 26.33 -52.61
N LYS A 408 30.82 27.14 -53.41
CA LYS A 408 29.75 26.67 -54.30
C LYS A 408 30.32 26.01 -55.56
N ALA A 409 29.86 24.81 -55.89
CA ALA A 409 29.99 24.19 -57.21
C ALA A 409 28.59 23.78 -57.74
N VAL A 410 28.35 23.96 -59.03
CA VAL A 410 27.02 23.82 -59.65
C VAL A 410 26.81 22.43 -60.25
N CYS A 411 25.63 21.84 -60.02
CA CYS A 411 25.22 20.57 -60.64
C CYS A 411 24.70 20.77 -62.08
N GLN A 412 25.33 20.11 -63.08
CA GLN A 412 24.68 19.75 -64.34
C GLN A 412 25.24 18.46 -64.98
N LYS A 413 24.33 17.48 -65.19
CA LYS A 413 24.23 16.55 -66.34
C LYS A 413 25.26 15.40 -66.55
N VAL A 414 24.70 14.18 -66.53
CA VAL A 414 25.13 12.92 -67.19
C VAL A 414 25.30 13.08 -68.73
N PRO A 415 25.96 12.17 -69.52
CA PRO A 415 26.03 10.70 -69.33
C PRO A 415 27.32 9.91 -69.77
N THR A 416 27.32 8.61 -69.44
CA THR A 416 27.97 7.41 -70.08
C THR A 416 28.98 7.51 -71.25
N HIS A 417 30.12 6.78 -71.20
CA HIS A 417 30.36 5.51 -71.97
C HIS A 417 31.71 4.77 -71.73
N TYR A 418 31.74 3.48 -72.12
CA TYR A 418 32.73 2.39 -71.94
C TYR A 418 34.13 2.50 -72.62
N HIS A 419 35.17 1.84 -72.04
CA HIS A 419 36.18 0.89 -72.64
C HIS A 419 37.48 0.77 -71.77
N GLN A 420 38.33 -0.29 -71.73
CA GLN A 420 38.32 -1.69 -72.24
C GLN A 420 39.40 -2.58 -71.52
N ARG A 421 39.20 -3.92 -71.47
CA ARG A 421 40.17 -5.07 -71.43
C ARG A 421 41.26 -5.24 -70.33
N LEU A 422 41.13 -6.33 -69.54
CA LEU A 422 41.93 -7.60 -69.53
C LEU A 422 43.48 -7.58 -69.65
N PRO A 423 44.24 -8.48 -68.95
CA PRO A 423 44.17 -9.95 -69.14
C PRO A 423 44.31 -10.84 -67.86
N SER A 424 44.69 -12.13 -68.02
CA SER A 424 44.25 -13.26 -67.18
C SER A 424 45.24 -14.45 -67.01
N GLY A 425 45.09 -15.23 -65.93
CA GLY A 425 45.54 -16.64 -65.74
C GLY A 425 44.87 -17.24 -64.49
N GLN A 426 44.35 -18.48 -64.41
CA GLN A 426 44.89 -19.83 -64.72
C GLN A 426 46.14 -20.18 -63.89
N SER A 427 46.28 -21.34 -63.22
CA SER A 427 45.40 -22.52 -63.03
C SER A 427 45.90 -23.37 -61.84
N THR A 428 45.10 -24.33 -61.31
CA THR A 428 45.45 -25.78 -61.26
C THR A 428 44.38 -26.60 -60.52
N ARG A 429 44.35 -27.92 -60.77
CA ARG A 429 43.34 -28.87 -60.25
C ARG A 429 43.92 -30.29 -60.11
N THR A 430 44.09 -30.76 -58.88
CA THR A 430 44.52 -32.15 -58.58
C THR A 430 43.96 -32.57 -57.21
N GLN A 431 43.71 -33.84 -56.88
CA GLN A 431 42.83 -34.88 -57.41
C GLN A 431 43.02 -36.09 -56.46
N ARG A 432 41.94 -36.50 -55.77
CA ARG A 432 41.69 -37.77 -55.04
C ARG A 432 42.83 -38.80 -54.86
N ARG A 433 42.89 -39.39 -53.65
CA ARG A 433 42.73 -40.86 -53.49
C ARG A 433 42.23 -41.26 -52.08
N ASN A 434 41.78 -42.50 -51.95
CA ASN A 434 41.05 -43.04 -50.79
C ASN A 434 41.96 -43.93 -49.91
N SER A 435 41.55 -44.14 -48.66
CA SER A 435 41.74 -45.41 -47.95
C SER A 435 40.52 -45.67 -47.04
N GLU A 436 39.99 -46.88 -47.10
CA GLU A 436 38.87 -47.32 -46.25
C GLU A 436 39.39 -48.16 -45.07
N GLY A 437 38.75 -48.04 -43.91
CA GLY A 437 39.03 -48.85 -42.72
C GLY A 437 37.75 -49.00 -41.89
N ASN A 438 37.35 -50.23 -41.61
CA ASN A 438 35.98 -50.55 -41.17
C ASN A 438 35.96 -51.27 -39.82
N THR A 439 35.35 -50.67 -38.80
CA THR A 439 34.90 -51.38 -37.60
C THR A 439 33.59 -50.77 -37.10
N ARG A 440 32.64 -51.62 -36.69
CA ARG A 440 31.28 -51.25 -36.30
C ARG A 440 31.21 -50.90 -34.80
N GLN A 441 30.34 -49.98 -34.41
CA GLN A 441 29.03 -50.34 -33.80
C GLN A 441 28.13 -49.16 -33.41
N ASN A 442 26.85 -49.30 -33.78
CA ASN A 442 25.63 -48.99 -33.02
C ASN A 442 25.13 -47.55 -32.73
N LEU A 443 23.80 -47.45 -32.96
CA LEU A 443 22.79 -46.48 -32.49
C LEU A 443 22.62 -45.14 -33.25
N PRO A 444 21.39 -44.60 -33.32
CA PRO A 444 20.93 -43.91 -34.54
C PRO A 444 20.79 -42.40 -34.40
N GLY A 445 21.08 -41.68 -35.49
CA GLY A 445 20.91 -40.22 -35.56
C GLY A 445 19.45 -39.77 -35.59
N ARG A 446 19.14 -38.68 -34.88
CA ARG A 446 17.89 -37.90 -35.04
C ARG A 446 18.18 -36.64 -35.85
N ARG A 447 17.32 -36.34 -36.83
CA ARG A 447 17.39 -35.14 -37.66
C ARG A 447 17.12 -33.89 -36.80
N THR A 448 18.08 -32.97 -36.72
CA THR A 448 17.93 -31.68 -36.05
C THR A 448 17.05 -30.73 -36.86
N LYS A 449 15.74 -30.75 -36.62
CA LYS A 449 14.87 -29.60 -36.92
C LYS A 449 15.14 -28.50 -35.87
N LYS A 450 15.54 -27.30 -36.31
CA LYS A 450 15.67 -26.11 -35.45
C LYS A 450 14.28 -25.54 -35.14
N GLN A 451 13.98 -25.15 -33.89
CA GLN A 451 12.90 -24.20 -33.59
C GLN A 451 13.02 -23.52 -32.20
N LEU A 452 13.59 -22.31 -32.20
CA LEU A 452 13.05 -21.01 -31.72
C LEU A 452 12.31 -20.88 -30.36
N GLY A 453 12.66 -19.81 -29.61
CA GLY A 453 12.00 -19.28 -28.39
C GLY A 453 13.04 -18.69 -27.41
N GLY A 454 12.78 -17.64 -26.60
CA GLY A 454 11.64 -16.70 -26.49
C GLY A 454 12.08 -15.38 -25.79
N LEU A 455 11.23 -14.34 -25.77
CA LEU A 455 11.46 -13.00 -25.17
C LEU A 455 10.20 -12.53 -24.44
N GLN A 456 10.36 -11.59 -23.51
CA GLN A 456 9.27 -11.06 -22.69
C GLN A 456 8.53 -9.92 -23.40
N VAL A 457 7.32 -10.19 -23.91
CA VAL A 457 6.43 -9.15 -24.47
C VAL A 457 5.62 -8.54 -23.33
N ALA A 458 5.90 -7.29 -22.98
CA ALA A 458 5.16 -6.55 -21.96
C ALA A 458 3.83 -6.03 -22.53
N VAL A 459 2.73 -6.71 -22.19
CA VAL A 459 1.36 -6.27 -22.47
C VAL A 459 0.93 -5.30 -21.36
N LEU A 460 1.08 -3.99 -21.60
CA LEU A 460 0.59 -2.93 -20.71
C LEU A 460 -0.93 -2.82 -20.80
N ASP A 461 -1.59 -3.57 -19.90
CA ASP A 461 -2.99 -3.97 -19.94
C ASP A 461 -3.37 -4.78 -21.20
N TRP A 462 -4.39 -5.63 -21.08
CA TRP A 462 -4.86 -6.59 -22.09
C TRP A 462 -5.47 -5.95 -23.35
N GLN A 463 -5.23 -4.65 -23.53
CA GLN A 463 -5.89 -3.80 -24.49
C GLN A 463 -5.01 -3.46 -25.71
N ILE A 464 -3.68 -3.55 -25.60
CA ILE A 464 -2.71 -3.16 -26.65
C ILE A 464 -1.52 -4.12 -26.75
N ILE A 465 -1.01 -4.32 -27.97
CA ILE A 465 0.34 -4.86 -28.20
C ILE A 465 1.33 -3.69 -28.16
N VAL A 466 1.98 -3.51 -27.01
CA VAL A 466 3.15 -2.63 -26.88
C VAL A 466 4.37 -3.44 -27.28
N VAL A 467 5.16 -2.91 -28.22
CA VAL A 467 6.44 -3.53 -28.60
C VAL A 467 7.53 -2.91 -27.76
N LEU A 468 7.84 -3.54 -26.62
CA LEU A 468 9.14 -3.41 -25.96
C LEU A 468 10.15 -4.35 -26.64
N VAL A 469 11.38 -3.87 -26.83
CA VAL A 469 12.51 -4.69 -27.30
C VAL A 469 13.68 -4.59 -26.32
N CYS A 470 13.45 -5.14 -25.13
CA CYS A 470 14.52 -5.64 -24.25
C CYS A 470 14.71 -7.13 -24.61
N LEU A 471 15.95 -7.61 -24.75
CA LEU A 471 16.21 -8.93 -25.34
C LEU A 471 16.96 -9.83 -24.35
N ALA A 472 17.07 -11.14 -24.62
CA ALA A 472 17.73 -12.08 -23.70
C ALA A 472 18.43 -13.23 -24.43
N SER A 473 19.22 -14.05 -23.70
CA SER A 473 19.94 -15.21 -24.25
C SER A 473 19.94 -16.46 -23.33
N ARG A 474 19.24 -17.49 -23.81
CA ARG A 474 19.54 -18.95 -23.68
C ARG A 474 19.78 -19.55 -22.27
N THR A 475 18.77 -20.27 -21.79
CA THR A 475 18.89 -21.70 -21.39
C THR A 475 17.58 -22.40 -21.78
N GLN A 476 17.60 -23.71 -22.12
CA GLN A 476 16.42 -24.40 -22.68
C GLN A 476 15.85 -25.51 -21.78
N ILE A 477 14.55 -25.43 -21.51
CA ILE A 477 13.65 -26.56 -21.28
C ILE A 477 12.44 -26.35 -22.20
N VAL A 478 12.06 -27.35 -23.00
CA VAL A 478 11.08 -27.17 -24.10
C VAL A 478 10.20 -28.41 -24.28
N LEU A 479 9.06 -28.49 -23.56
CA LEU A 479 7.69 -28.49 -24.14
C LEU A 479 6.58 -28.94 -23.16
N ALA A 480 5.51 -28.15 -23.18
CA ALA A 480 4.10 -28.52 -22.96
C ALA A 480 3.56 -28.84 -21.54
N ILE A 481 2.32 -28.33 -21.37
CA ILE A 481 1.35 -28.51 -20.26
C ILE A 481 1.58 -27.57 -19.07
N SER A 482 0.46 -26.99 -18.62
CA SER A 482 0.24 -26.12 -17.45
C SER A 482 1.24 -26.27 -16.30
N GLU A 483 1.82 -25.16 -15.87
CA GLU A 483 2.65 -25.10 -14.66
C GLU A 483 1.91 -24.49 -13.47
N LEU A 484 2.44 -24.82 -12.28
CA LEU A 484 1.90 -24.53 -10.96
C LEU A 484 2.84 -23.50 -10.31
N SER A 485 2.37 -22.28 -10.05
CA SER A 485 3.16 -21.23 -9.37
C SER A 485 3.38 -21.58 -7.89
N LEU A 486 4.31 -22.50 -7.67
CA LEU A 486 4.57 -23.13 -6.39
C LEU A 486 5.54 -22.24 -5.58
N MET A 487 4.98 -21.18 -4.99
CA MET A 487 5.71 -20.08 -4.34
C MET A 487 6.53 -20.52 -3.10
N TYR A 488 7.70 -21.12 -3.34
CA TYR A 488 8.77 -21.29 -2.38
C TYR A 488 9.52 -19.97 -2.20
N LEU A 489 8.95 -19.06 -1.40
CA LEU A 489 9.70 -18.02 -0.70
C LEU A 489 10.64 -18.68 0.34
N VAL A 490 11.65 -19.43 -0.13
CA VAL A 490 12.90 -19.56 0.64
C VAL A 490 13.23 -18.13 1.09
N PRO A 491 13.52 -17.89 2.39
CA PRO A 491 13.82 -16.54 2.86
C PRO A 491 14.85 -15.91 1.92
N PRO A 492 14.74 -14.61 1.61
CA PRO A 492 15.51 -13.98 0.56
C PRO A 492 16.97 -14.41 0.70
N PHE A 493 17.55 -14.90 -0.40
CA PHE A 493 18.95 -15.31 -0.44
C PHE A 493 19.81 -14.04 -0.43
N ASN A 494 19.79 -13.38 0.72
CA ASN A 494 20.40 -12.10 0.97
C ASN A 494 21.92 -12.29 0.77
N PRO A 495 22.58 -11.53 -0.14
CA PRO A 495 24.02 -11.61 -0.34
C PRO A 495 24.84 -11.36 0.93
N HIS A 496 24.20 -10.89 2.00
CA HIS A 496 24.76 -10.55 3.30
C HIS A 496 24.41 -11.55 4.42
N ASP A 497 23.77 -12.72 4.14
CA ASP A 497 23.74 -13.82 5.14
C ASP A 497 25.19 -14.23 5.45
N ALA A 498 25.53 -14.35 6.75
CA ALA A 498 26.87 -14.68 7.23
C ALA A 498 27.41 -16.06 6.74
N ASN A 499 26.58 -16.88 6.08
CA ASN A 499 27.01 -18.07 5.35
C ASN A 499 27.29 -17.82 3.86
N SER A 500 26.67 -16.83 3.23
CA SER A 500 26.91 -16.44 1.83
C SER A 500 28.22 -15.69 1.63
N SER A 501 28.63 -14.86 2.61
CA SER A 501 29.92 -14.13 2.59
C SER A 501 31.16 -15.04 2.48
N LYS A 502 31.04 -16.33 2.82
CA LYS A 502 32.10 -17.34 2.66
C LYS A 502 32.30 -17.80 1.21
N PHE A 503 31.35 -17.51 0.32
CA PHE A 503 31.21 -18.17 -0.98
C PHE A 503 30.71 -17.22 -2.10
N GLN A 504 30.99 -15.91 -1.99
CA GLN A 504 30.55 -14.85 -2.94
C GLN A 504 30.78 -15.13 -4.44
N SER A 505 31.71 -16.02 -4.80
CA SER A 505 32.02 -16.43 -6.18
C SER A 505 31.41 -17.78 -6.61
N SER A 506 30.50 -18.36 -5.81
CA SER A 506 29.87 -19.65 -6.08
C SER A 506 28.57 -19.51 -6.88
N ILE A 507 28.25 -20.54 -7.67
CA ILE A 507 27.00 -20.60 -8.45
C ILE A 507 25.90 -21.20 -7.56
N TYR A 508 24.86 -20.42 -7.28
CA TYR A 508 23.69 -20.83 -6.51
C TYR A 508 22.52 -21.20 -7.43
N VAL A 509 21.67 -22.13 -6.99
CA VAL A 509 20.43 -22.52 -7.68
C VAL A 509 19.28 -21.68 -7.13
N LYS A 510 18.78 -20.74 -7.93
CA LYS A 510 17.71 -19.80 -7.52
C LYS A 510 16.33 -20.48 -7.35
N GLU A 511 16.03 -21.47 -8.18
CA GLU A 511 14.73 -22.16 -8.20
C GLU A 511 14.84 -23.60 -8.72
N VAL A 512 13.87 -24.45 -8.36
CA VAL A 512 13.73 -25.83 -8.88
C VAL A 512 12.24 -26.19 -9.01
N SER A 513 11.76 -26.36 -10.24
CA SER A 513 10.37 -26.75 -10.52
C SER A 513 10.19 -28.28 -10.50
N PHE A 514 9.17 -28.77 -9.81
CA PHE A 514 8.85 -30.20 -9.69
C PHE A 514 7.48 -30.53 -10.29
N ARG A 515 7.41 -31.52 -11.17
CA ARG A 515 6.16 -31.97 -11.81
C ARG A 515 5.69 -33.32 -11.26
N SER A 516 4.58 -33.31 -10.53
CA SER A 516 3.90 -34.52 -10.05
C SER A 516 2.95 -35.11 -11.11
N LYS A 517 2.62 -36.40 -10.98
CA LYS A 517 1.47 -37.04 -11.64
C LYS A 517 0.21 -37.05 -10.77
N ASP A 518 0.35 -36.81 -9.48
CA ASP A 518 -0.75 -36.66 -8.53
C ASP A 518 -0.83 -35.18 -8.07
N PRO A 519 -1.87 -34.43 -8.49
CA PRO A 519 -2.10 -33.05 -8.07
C PRO A 519 -2.43 -32.90 -6.59
N ARG A 520 -3.01 -33.93 -5.93
CA ARG A 520 -3.40 -33.85 -4.52
C ARG A 520 -2.17 -33.93 -3.63
N HIS A 521 -1.35 -34.95 -3.83
CA HIS A 521 -0.14 -35.14 -3.03
C HIS A 521 0.85 -33.97 -3.15
N ILE A 522 1.03 -33.38 -4.34
CA ILE A 522 1.89 -32.19 -4.47
C ILE A 522 1.29 -30.99 -3.74
N THR A 523 -0.03 -30.81 -3.74
CA THR A 523 -0.74 -29.73 -3.02
C THR A 523 -0.62 -29.86 -1.49
N GLU A 524 -0.72 -31.09 -0.96
CA GLU A 524 -0.43 -31.39 0.45
C GLU A 524 1.01 -30.98 0.82
N VAL A 525 1.99 -31.34 -0.04
CA VAL A 525 3.40 -30.97 0.14
C VAL A 525 3.63 -29.45 0.05
N VAL A 526 2.89 -28.74 -0.81
CA VAL A 526 2.89 -27.26 -0.84
C VAL A 526 2.46 -26.69 0.50
N GLN A 527 1.33 -27.15 1.05
CA GLN A 527 0.80 -26.65 2.32
C GLN A 527 1.73 -26.99 3.49
N LEU A 528 2.27 -28.21 3.52
CA LEU A 528 3.24 -28.65 4.53
C LEU A 528 4.48 -27.74 4.54
N ILE A 529 5.05 -27.41 3.38
CA ILE A 529 6.27 -26.59 3.32
C ILE A 529 5.96 -25.09 3.46
N LYS A 530 4.80 -24.59 3.03
CA LYS A 530 4.33 -23.24 3.40
C LYS A 530 4.20 -23.11 4.94
N SER A 531 3.70 -24.14 5.61
CA SER A 531 3.64 -24.19 7.08
C SER A 531 5.03 -24.23 7.72
N LEU A 532 5.91 -25.12 7.24
CA LEU A 532 7.30 -25.23 7.73
C LEU A 532 8.08 -23.91 7.55
N ARG A 533 7.92 -23.23 6.41
CA ARG A 533 8.55 -21.94 6.14
C ARG A 533 8.08 -20.85 7.11
N ARG A 534 6.78 -20.78 7.42
CA ARG A 534 6.26 -19.86 8.47
C ARG A 534 6.87 -20.17 9.83
N GLN A 535 7.01 -21.45 10.20
CA GLN A 535 7.63 -21.87 11.47
C GLN A 535 9.13 -21.53 11.54
N VAL A 536 9.87 -21.72 10.44
CA VAL A 536 11.31 -21.40 10.36
C VAL A 536 11.53 -19.89 10.44
N ALA A 537 10.84 -19.09 9.63
CA ALA A 537 10.96 -17.63 9.64
C ALA A 537 10.55 -17.02 10.99
N SER A 538 9.43 -17.47 11.59
CA SER A 538 9.00 -17.03 12.92
C SER A 538 10.05 -17.34 14.00
N ARG A 539 10.63 -18.54 13.99
CA ARG A 539 11.70 -18.94 14.92
C ARG A 539 12.99 -18.14 14.71
N GLU A 540 13.28 -17.72 13.48
CA GLU A 540 14.48 -16.95 13.15
C GLU A 540 14.32 -15.46 13.48
N SER A 541 13.13 -14.87 13.29
CA SER A 541 12.77 -13.54 13.86
C SER A 541 12.84 -13.56 15.38
N GLU A 542 12.16 -14.51 16.04
CA GLU A 542 12.14 -14.68 17.50
C GLU A 542 13.56 -14.85 18.08
N LYS A 543 14.49 -15.41 17.30
CA LYS A 543 15.90 -15.56 17.68
C LYS A 543 16.71 -14.27 17.42
N ALA A 544 16.46 -13.56 16.33
CA ALA A 544 17.12 -12.28 16.01
C ALA A 544 16.69 -11.19 16.99
N GLU A 545 15.38 -11.01 17.22
CA GLU A 545 14.82 -10.12 18.24
C GLU A 545 15.44 -10.38 19.61
N ARG A 546 15.52 -11.66 20.02
CA ARG A 546 16.16 -12.06 21.29
C ARG A 546 17.67 -11.83 21.35
N ALA A 547 18.37 -11.78 20.22
CA ALA A 547 19.79 -11.43 20.19
C ALA A 547 20.03 -9.93 20.46
N THR A 548 19.08 -9.06 20.11
CA THR A 548 19.13 -7.61 20.35
C THR A 548 18.76 -7.17 21.78
N LEU A 549 18.50 -8.11 22.70
CA LEU A 549 18.03 -7.79 24.06
C LEU A 549 19.19 -7.48 25.01
N VAL A 550 19.12 -6.31 25.65
CA VAL A 550 20.01 -5.96 26.76
C VAL A 550 19.77 -6.92 27.93
N THR A 551 20.83 -7.63 28.34
CA THR A 551 20.77 -8.67 29.38
C THR A 551 20.42 -8.05 30.73
N GLN A 552 19.19 -8.30 31.19
CA GLN A 552 18.69 -7.84 32.48
C GLN A 552 19.27 -8.63 33.66
N GLU A 553 19.30 -8.02 34.84
CA GLU A 553 19.55 -8.76 36.07
C GLU A 553 18.40 -9.73 36.40
N LYS A 554 18.66 -10.72 37.27
CA LYS A 554 17.67 -11.74 37.62
C LYS A 554 16.76 -11.27 38.76
N LEU A 555 15.47 -11.54 38.61
CA LEU A 555 14.48 -11.23 39.63
C LEU A 555 14.74 -11.99 40.94
N GLN A 556 15.02 -11.22 41.99
CA GLN A 556 15.17 -11.66 43.37
C GLN A 556 13.78 -11.81 43.99
N VAL A 557 13.22 -13.02 43.89
CA VAL A 557 11.93 -13.38 44.46
C VAL A 557 11.96 -13.18 45.97
N ALA A 558 10.97 -12.44 46.49
CA ALA A 558 10.81 -12.18 47.92
C ALA A 558 10.82 -13.50 48.74
N GLY A 559 11.78 -13.62 49.66
CA GLY A 559 11.92 -14.80 50.52
C GLY A 559 10.79 -14.91 51.57
N THR A 560 10.68 -16.08 52.22
CA THR A 560 9.58 -16.44 53.15
C THR A 560 9.35 -15.53 54.36
N LYS A 561 10.19 -14.50 54.57
CA LYS A 561 10.02 -13.45 55.59
C LYS A 561 9.33 -12.18 55.08
N PHE A 562 9.22 -11.99 53.77
CA PHE A 562 8.61 -10.82 53.15
C PHE A 562 7.46 -11.29 52.25
N LYS A 563 6.21 -10.97 52.61
CA LYS A 563 5.06 -11.27 51.76
C LYS A 563 5.02 -10.26 50.61
N PRO A 564 5.18 -10.66 49.34
CA PRO A 564 5.17 -9.73 48.22
C PRO A 564 3.86 -8.93 48.14
N ILE A 565 3.94 -7.73 47.59
CA ILE A 565 2.78 -6.90 47.27
C ILE A 565 2.14 -7.52 46.03
N ARG A 566 0.81 -7.64 45.99
CA ARG A 566 0.11 -8.37 44.92
C ARG A 566 -1.13 -7.62 44.44
N LEU A 567 -1.38 -7.71 43.15
CA LEU A 567 -2.61 -7.28 42.49
C LEU A 567 -3.06 -8.43 41.57
N THR A 568 -4.30 -8.90 41.73
CA THR A 568 -4.82 -10.12 41.10
C THR A 568 -5.80 -9.82 39.97
N ASP A 569 -6.16 -10.86 39.21
CA ASP A 569 -7.22 -10.83 38.20
C ASP A 569 -6.94 -9.85 37.04
N LEU A 570 -5.65 -9.56 36.82
CA LEU A 570 -5.13 -8.64 35.82
C LEU A 570 -5.04 -9.26 34.43
N TRP A 571 -5.45 -8.51 33.41
CA TRP A 571 -5.01 -8.69 32.04
C TRP A 571 -3.60 -8.09 31.82
N ILE A 572 -2.96 -8.43 30.70
CA ILE A 572 -1.66 -7.89 30.28
C ILE A 572 -1.71 -7.45 28.81
N ARG A 573 -1.10 -6.31 28.50
CA ARG A 573 -0.77 -5.85 27.15
C ARG A 573 0.75 -5.61 27.05
N PRO A 574 1.42 -6.05 25.96
CA PRO A 574 0.89 -6.92 24.90
C PRO A 574 0.54 -8.32 25.45
N VAL A 575 -0.36 -9.02 24.75
CA VAL A 575 -0.83 -10.35 25.19
C VAL A 575 0.21 -11.45 24.92
N PHE A 576 0.23 -12.49 25.76
CA PHE A 576 1.00 -13.70 25.47
C PHE A 576 0.49 -14.39 24.20
N GLY A 577 1.40 -14.78 23.30
CA GLY A 577 1.05 -15.46 22.05
C GLY A 577 0.75 -16.95 22.26
N GLY A 578 -0.39 -17.42 21.73
CA GLY A 578 -0.73 -18.84 21.72
C GLY A 578 -2.19 -19.10 21.33
N ARG A 579 -2.52 -20.33 20.91
CA ARG A 579 -3.90 -20.74 20.55
C ARG A 579 -4.78 -21.07 21.77
N GLY A 580 -4.46 -20.54 22.95
CA GLY A 580 -5.20 -20.77 24.19
C GLY A 580 -6.17 -19.61 24.48
N ARG A 581 -7.27 -19.88 25.18
CA ARG A 581 -8.10 -18.81 25.76
C ARG A 581 -7.21 -17.90 26.64
N LYS A 582 -7.35 -16.58 26.51
CA LYS A 582 -6.73 -15.58 27.40
C LYS A 582 -7.02 -15.93 28.87
N LEU A 583 -6.04 -15.74 29.75
CA LEU A 583 -6.18 -15.95 31.19
C LEU A 583 -5.76 -14.67 31.94
N THR A 584 -6.47 -14.33 33.00
CA THR A 584 -6.01 -13.33 33.97
C THR A 584 -4.84 -13.88 34.80
N GLY A 585 -4.03 -12.98 35.32
CA GLY A 585 -2.85 -13.29 36.11
C GLY A 585 -2.76 -12.49 37.40
N THR A 586 -1.60 -12.56 38.04
CA THR A 586 -1.27 -11.79 39.24
C THR A 586 0.08 -11.12 39.03
N LEU A 587 0.13 -9.82 39.33
CA LEU A 587 1.35 -9.03 39.41
C LEU A 587 1.85 -9.05 40.85
N GLU A 588 3.07 -9.53 41.07
CA GLU A 588 3.74 -9.57 42.36
C GLU A 588 4.97 -8.66 42.38
N ALA A 589 5.03 -7.68 43.29
CA ALA A 589 6.25 -6.91 43.54
C ALA A 589 7.18 -7.70 44.47
N HIS A 590 8.41 -7.91 44.02
CA HIS A 590 9.48 -8.61 44.72
C HIS A 590 10.62 -7.65 45.07
N THR A 591 11.84 -8.15 45.31
CA THR A 591 12.92 -7.32 45.87
C THR A 591 13.48 -6.31 44.88
N ASN A 592 13.67 -6.65 43.60
CA ASN A 592 14.27 -5.77 42.58
C ASN A 592 13.43 -5.66 41.29
N GLY A 593 12.16 -6.04 41.34
CA GLY A 593 11.28 -6.04 40.17
C GLY A 593 9.90 -6.61 40.46
N PHE A 594 9.04 -6.56 39.45
CA PHE A 594 7.75 -7.23 39.42
C PHE A 594 7.83 -8.57 38.69
N ARG A 595 6.92 -9.48 39.03
CA ARG A 595 6.59 -10.66 38.22
C ARG A 595 5.10 -10.70 37.93
N TYR A 596 4.74 -10.74 36.66
CA TYR A 596 3.41 -11.18 36.24
C TYR A 596 3.43 -12.69 35.97
N SER A 597 2.40 -13.40 36.41
CA SER A 597 2.19 -14.80 36.04
C SER A 597 0.71 -15.19 36.03
N THR A 598 0.31 -16.06 35.09
CA THR A 598 -1.01 -16.71 35.08
C THR A 598 -0.91 -18.10 35.73
N SER A 599 -1.97 -18.92 35.59
CA SER A 599 -1.93 -20.34 35.95
C SER A 599 -1.09 -21.21 35.00
N ARG A 600 -0.69 -20.69 33.83
CA ARG A 600 0.28 -21.34 32.91
C ARG A 600 1.72 -21.00 33.35
N HIS A 601 2.67 -21.90 33.07
CA HIS A 601 4.06 -21.74 33.53
C HIS A 601 4.93 -20.95 32.54
N ASP A 602 4.48 -20.92 31.29
CA ASP A 602 5.00 -20.23 30.12
C ASP A 602 4.50 -18.77 30.02
N GLU A 603 3.32 -18.45 30.56
CA GLU A 603 2.79 -17.08 30.63
C GLU A 603 3.34 -16.33 31.85
N ARG A 604 4.63 -15.94 31.76
CA ARG A 604 5.34 -15.19 32.81
C ARG A 604 6.21 -14.09 32.23
N VAL A 605 6.22 -12.93 32.89
CA VAL A 605 7.06 -11.77 32.57
C VAL A 605 7.64 -11.21 33.87
N ASP A 606 8.94 -10.94 33.85
CA ASP A 606 9.64 -10.24 34.94
C ASP A 606 9.96 -8.81 34.45
N VAL A 607 9.63 -7.80 35.25
CA VAL A 607 9.91 -6.38 34.96
C VAL A 607 10.83 -5.83 36.05
N MET A 608 12.10 -5.62 35.71
CA MET A 608 13.12 -5.19 36.67
C MET A 608 12.96 -3.70 37.00
N PHE A 609 13.07 -3.32 38.28
CA PHE A 609 12.91 -1.92 38.71
C PHE A 609 13.91 -1.01 37.98
N GLY A 610 15.19 -1.38 37.92
CA GLY A 610 16.23 -0.64 37.19
C GLY A 610 16.13 -0.66 35.66
N ASN A 611 15.02 -1.18 35.09
CA ASN A 611 14.69 -1.05 33.68
C ASN A 611 13.38 -0.29 33.43
N VAL A 612 12.62 0.03 34.48
CA VAL A 612 11.48 0.95 34.39
C VAL A 612 12.02 2.35 34.18
N LYS A 613 11.59 3.02 33.10
CA LYS A 613 11.87 4.44 32.85
C LYS A 613 10.75 5.30 33.43
N HIS A 614 9.50 4.92 33.18
CA HIS A 614 8.30 5.55 33.74
C HIS A 614 7.31 4.49 34.21
N ALA A 615 6.63 4.76 35.32
CA ALA A 615 5.50 3.98 35.79
C ALA A 615 4.28 4.88 35.93
N PHE A 616 3.15 4.48 35.34
CA PHE A 616 1.90 5.22 35.39
C PHE A 616 0.82 4.41 36.09
N PHE A 617 -0.02 5.10 36.86
CA PHE A 617 -1.30 4.58 37.34
C PHE A 617 -2.43 5.47 36.83
N GLN A 618 -3.42 4.86 36.18
CA GLN A 618 -4.61 5.58 35.71
C GLN A 618 -5.87 4.89 36.27
N PRO A 619 -6.64 5.55 37.15
CA PRO A 619 -7.93 5.06 37.61
C PRO A 619 -8.97 5.13 36.47
N ALA A 620 -9.93 4.22 36.50
CA ALA A 620 -11.06 4.27 35.57
C ALA A 620 -12.05 5.36 36.00
N GLU A 621 -12.07 6.48 35.28
CA GLU A 621 -13.01 7.57 35.52
C GLU A 621 -14.13 7.58 34.47
N ARG A 622 -13.78 7.85 33.22
CA ARG A 622 -14.65 7.74 32.03
C ARG A 622 -14.27 6.52 31.17
N GLU A 623 -13.11 5.95 31.44
CA GLU A 623 -12.47 4.84 30.74
C GLU A 623 -13.07 3.49 31.13
N MET A 624 -13.06 2.55 30.18
CA MET A 624 -13.52 1.17 30.40
C MET A 624 -12.55 0.33 31.24
N ILE A 625 -11.34 0.84 31.54
CA ILE A 625 -10.26 0.09 32.20
C ILE A 625 -9.57 0.88 33.32
N THR A 626 -9.22 0.19 34.41
CA THR A 626 -8.24 0.65 35.42
C THR A 626 -6.90 0.02 35.07
N LEU A 627 -5.81 0.79 35.04
CA LEU A 627 -4.51 0.28 34.58
C LEU A 627 -3.30 0.76 35.39
N VAL A 628 -2.25 -0.06 35.34
CA VAL A 628 -0.86 0.29 35.65
C VAL A 628 -0.03 0.02 34.41
N HIS A 629 0.79 0.98 33.99
CA HIS A 629 1.64 0.88 32.82
C HIS A 629 3.12 1.08 33.21
N PHE A 630 4.01 0.31 32.61
CA PHE A 630 5.46 0.48 32.72
C PHE A 630 6.07 0.69 31.33
N HIS A 631 6.64 1.88 31.12
CA HIS A 631 7.48 2.18 29.98
C HIS A 631 8.94 1.95 30.38
N LEU A 632 9.69 1.20 29.57
CA LEU A 632 10.99 0.65 29.93
C LEU A 632 12.14 1.31 29.15
N HIS A 633 13.30 1.48 29.79
CA HIS A 633 14.52 1.94 29.13
C HIS A 633 14.92 0.98 27.99
N ASN A 634 14.97 -0.33 28.29
CA ASN A 634 15.36 -1.38 27.37
C ASN A 634 14.18 -2.31 27.07
N HIS A 635 14.09 -2.76 25.82
CA HIS A 635 13.11 -3.74 25.38
C HIS A 635 13.20 -5.06 26.18
N ILE A 636 12.04 -5.64 26.49
CA ILE A 636 11.92 -7.02 27.00
C ILE A 636 11.00 -7.86 26.09
N MET A 637 11.00 -9.18 26.28
CA MET A 637 10.03 -10.06 25.60
C MET A 637 8.81 -10.30 26.49
N VAL A 638 7.64 -10.03 25.96
CA VAL A 638 6.35 -10.46 26.53
C VAL A 638 5.82 -11.58 25.64
N GLY A 639 6.06 -12.82 26.09
CA GLY A 639 5.88 -14.02 25.25
C GLY A 639 6.78 -13.97 24.00
N ASN A 640 6.16 -13.67 22.86
CA ASN A 640 6.82 -13.60 21.56
C ASN A 640 6.98 -12.17 21.01
N LYS A 641 6.51 -11.12 21.70
CA LYS A 641 6.65 -9.72 21.24
C LYS A 641 7.75 -9.00 22.03
N LYS A 642 8.73 -8.43 21.32
CA LYS A 642 9.67 -7.42 21.83
C LYS A 642 8.91 -6.12 22.09
N THR A 643 9.05 -5.53 23.29
CA THR A 643 8.33 -4.29 23.68
C THR A 643 9.11 -3.47 24.70
N LYS A 644 8.97 -2.14 24.66
CA LYS A 644 9.32 -1.24 25.78
C LYS A 644 8.15 -1.03 26.74
N ASP A 645 6.93 -1.33 26.32
CA ASP A 645 5.71 -0.97 27.04
C ASP A 645 5.00 -2.23 27.52
N VAL A 646 4.70 -2.25 28.82
CA VAL A 646 4.04 -3.38 29.51
C VAL A 646 2.97 -2.85 30.44
N GLN A 647 1.71 -3.16 30.13
CA GLN A 647 0.54 -2.69 30.85
C GLN A 647 -0.22 -3.82 31.50
N PHE A 648 -0.72 -3.59 32.71
CA PHE A 648 -1.57 -4.48 33.47
C PHE A 648 -2.88 -3.77 33.81
N TYR A 649 -4.02 -4.38 33.48
CA TYR A 649 -5.31 -3.67 33.54
C TYR A 649 -6.49 -4.58 33.92
N VAL A 650 -7.60 -3.98 34.33
CA VAL A 650 -8.90 -4.64 34.59
C VAL A 650 -10.03 -3.86 33.92
N GLU A 651 -10.94 -4.58 33.27
CA GLU A 651 -12.16 -4.02 32.65
C GLU A 651 -13.24 -3.76 33.73
N VAL A 652 -13.63 -2.49 33.91
CA VAL A 652 -14.50 -2.07 35.02
C VAL A 652 -15.99 -2.12 34.70
N MET A 653 -16.36 -1.98 33.43
CA MET A 653 -17.72 -2.15 32.91
C MET A 653 -17.82 -3.47 32.12
N ASP A 654 -18.96 -4.14 32.19
CA ASP A 654 -19.24 -5.30 31.34
C ASP A 654 -19.95 -4.83 30.06
N VAL A 655 -19.58 -5.35 28.89
CA VAL A 655 -20.28 -5.03 27.63
C VAL A 655 -21.66 -5.69 27.66
N VAL A 656 -22.69 -4.90 27.98
CA VAL A 656 -24.06 -5.38 28.19
C VAL A 656 -24.72 -5.79 26.86
N GLN A 657 -24.50 -7.03 26.43
CA GLN A 657 -25.17 -7.64 25.27
C GLN A 657 -26.64 -8.00 25.57
N THR A 658 -27.46 -7.01 25.94
CA THR A 658 -28.91 -7.16 26.13
C THR A 658 -29.63 -7.23 24.78
N LEU A 659 -29.74 -8.47 24.24
CA LEU A 659 -30.67 -8.84 23.18
C LEU A 659 -32.15 -8.60 23.61
N GLY A 660 -32.60 -7.36 23.54
CA GLY A 660 -33.96 -6.99 23.97
C GLY A 660 -34.23 -5.49 23.95
N GLY A 661 -34.49 -4.93 22.77
CA GLY A 661 -34.92 -3.53 22.59
C GLY A 661 -36.31 -3.28 23.19
N ALA A 662 -36.37 -3.02 24.49
CA ALA A 662 -37.53 -2.50 25.21
C ALA A 662 -37.10 -1.25 25.98
N LYS A 663 -37.88 -0.17 25.92
CA LYS A 663 -37.55 1.10 26.56
C LYS A 663 -37.51 0.93 28.09
N ARG A 664 -36.30 0.82 28.64
CA ARG A 664 -36.04 1.01 30.07
C ARG A 664 -36.22 2.50 30.42
N SER A 665 -36.26 2.80 31.71
CA SER A 665 -36.65 4.10 32.23
C SER A 665 -35.77 4.38 33.43
N ALA A 666 -35.07 5.52 33.45
CA ALA A 666 -34.10 5.92 34.48
C ALA A 666 -34.65 6.13 35.92
N TYR A 667 -35.83 5.57 36.21
CA TYR A 667 -36.49 5.46 37.50
C TYR A 667 -36.86 3.99 37.85
N ASP A 668 -36.42 3.01 37.05
CA ASP A 668 -36.59 1.59 37.33
C ASP A 668 -35.59 1.18 38.43
N PRO A 669 -36.06 0.67 39.59
CA PRO A 669 -35.18 0.26 40.68
C PRO A 669 -34.14 -0.80 40.27
N ASP A 670 -34.46 -1.68 39.32
CA ASP A 670 -33.55 -2.74 38.88
C ASP A 670 -32.37 -2.15 38.05
N GLU A 671 -32.61 -1.06 37.33
CA GLU A 671 -31.60 -0.33 36.53
C GLU A 671 -30.70 0.53 37.43
N ILE A 672 -31.28 1.18 38.45
CA ILE A 672 -30.52 1.93 39.47
C ILE A 672 -29.67 0.99 40.35
N GLU A 673 -30.17 -0.21 40.68
CA GLU A 673 -29.39 -1.24 41.36
C GLU A 673 -28.29 -1.82 40.45
N GLU A 674 -28.41 -1.75 39.12
CA GLU A 674 -27.35 -2.09 38.15
C GLU A 674 -26.25 -1.03 38.12
N GLU A 675 -26.58 0.25 37.92
CA GLU A 675 -25.60 1.36 37.91
C GLU A 675 -24.83 1.45 39.25
N GLN A 676 -25.50 1.27 40.39
CA GLN A 676 -24.84 1.28 41.69
C GLN A 676 -23.88 0.09 41.86
N ARG A 677 -24.23 -1.11 41.36
CA ARG A 677 -23.32 -2.28 41.36
C ARG A 677 -22.08 -2.03 40.52
N GLU A 678 -22.21 -1.41 39.35
CA GLU A 678 -21.07 -1.06 38.50
C GLU A 678 -20.21 0.04 39.11
N ARG A 679 -20.82 1.09 39.68
CA ARG A 679 -20.10 2.15 40.41
C ARG A 679 -19.31 1.58 41.60
N ASP A 680 -19.92 0.70 42.40
CA ASP A 680 -19.24 0.04 43.53
C ASP A 680 -18.11 -0.89 43.07
N ARG A 681 -18.30 -1.62 41.96
CA ARG A 681 -17.24 -2.43 41.31
C ARG A 681 -16.07 -1.55 40.86
N LYS A 682 -16.33 -0.47 40.12
CA LYS A 682 -15.29 0.46 39.61
C LYS A 682 -14.52 1.11 40.76
N ASN A 683 -15.24 1.64 41.76
CA ASN A 683 -14.64 2.25 42.94
C ASN A 683 -13.74 1.26 43.71
N LYS A 684 -14.19 0.01 43.85
CA LYS A 684 -13.38 -1.04 44.49
C LYS A 684 -12.12 -1.37 43.69
N ILE A 685 -12.21 -1.52 42.36
CA ILE A 685 -11.06 -1.83 41.51
C ILE A 685 -10.03 -0.69 41.56
N ASN A 686 -10.46 0.56 41.42
CA ASN A 686 -9.60 1.74 41.58
C ASN A 686 -8.92 1.78 42.96
N MET A 687 -9.65 1.45 44.03
CA MET A 687 -9.10 1.38 45.40
C MET A 687 -8.10 0.22 45.57
N ASP A 688 -8.36 -0.96 45.02
CA ASP A 688 -7.45 -2.11 45.10
C ASP A 688 -6.14 -1.83 44.32
N PHE A 689 -6.22 -1.12 43.18
CA PHE A 689 -5.05 -0.61 42.45
C PHE A 689 -4.28 0.47 43.25
N GLN A 690 -4.97 1.49 43.78
CA GLN A 690 -4.33 2.54 44.59
C GLN A 690 -3.61 1.95 45.81
N ASN A 691 -4.20 0.94 46.46
CA ASN A 691 -3.58 0.21 47.57
C ASN A 691 -2.35 -0.61 47.14
N PHE A 692 -2.27 -1.07 45.90
CA PHE A 692 -1.06 -1.68 45.33
C PHE A 692 0.02 -0.61 45.09
N VAL A 693 -0.33 0.45 44.36
CA VAL A 693 0.54 1.59 44.01
C VAL A 693 1.19 2.21 45.24
N ASN A 694 0.41 2.59 46.25
CA ASN A 694 0.90 3.20 47.49
C ASN A 694 1.96 2.32 48.18
N ARG A 695 1.70 1.01 48.25
CA ARG A 695 2.61 0.04 48.89
C ARG A 695 3.88 -0.23 48.08
N VAL A 696 3.87 0.03 46.78
CA VAL A 696 5.07 -0.06 45.93
C VAL A 696 5.88 1.23 46.03
N ASN A 697 5.25 2.40 46.14
CA ASN A 697 5.94 3.65 46.49
C ASN A 697 6.60 3.54 47.88
N ASP A 698 5.94 2.93 48.88
CA ASP A 698 6.54 2.58 50.19
C ASP A 698 7.77 1.64 50.07
N LEU A 699 7.84 0.83 49.00
CA LEU A 699 8.98 -0.04 48.72
C LEU A 699 10.12 0.73 48.05
N TRP A 700 9.82 1.54 47.03
CA TRP A 700 10.81 2.35 46.30
C TRP A 700 11.40 3.49 47.14
N GLY A 701 10.64 4.04 48.10
CA GLY A 701 11.14 5.00 49.08
C GLY A 701 12.21 4.45 50.05
N GLN A 702 12.55 3.15 49.99
CA GLN A 702 13.62 2.58 50.80
C GLN A 702 15.01 3.01 50.29
N PRO A 703 16.01 3.21 51.17
CA PRO A 703 17.32 3.75 50.79
C PRO A 703 18.05 3.00 49.68
N GLN A 704 17.77 1.71 49.46
CA GLN A 704 18.38 0.92 48.40
C GLN A 704 17.82 1.18 46.99
N PHE A 705 16.65 1.82 46.85
CA PHE A 705 16.02 2.14 45.56
C PHE A 705 15.89 3.64 45.29
N LYS A 706 16.19 4.50 46.28
CA LYS A 706 16.23 5.95 46.11
C LYS A 706 17.17 6.44 44.98
N ALA A 707 18.12 5.61 44.52
CA ALA A 707 18.97 5.91 43.37
C ALA A 707 18.32 5.64 41.99
N LEU A 708 17.09 5.11 41.96
CA LEU A 708 16.32 4.84 40.73
C LEU A 708 15.20 5.87 40.48
N ASP A 709 14.89 6.72 41.46
CA ASP A 709 13.87 7.79 41.40
C ASP A 709 12.49 7.35 40.87
N LEU A 710 12.06 6.13 41.23
CA LEU A 710 10.81 5.53 40.76
C LEU A 710 9.62 5.94 41.63
N GLU A 711 8.60 6.50 40.99
CA GLU A 711 7.24 6.68 41.51
C GLU A 711 6.18 6.35 40.45
N PHE A 712 4.91 6.30 40.86
CA PHE A 712 3.78 6.17 39.93
C PHE A 712 3.18 7.55 39.62
N ASP A 713 3.43 8.02 38.40
CA ASP A 713 2.87 9.23 37.84
C ASP A 713 1.38 9.01 37.45
N GLN A 714 0.57 10.07 37.39
CA GLN A 714 -0.87 10.01 37.11
C GLN A 714 -1.27 11.05 36.06
N PRO A 715 -2.08 10.69 35.03
CA PRO A 715 -2.51 11.65 34.01
C PRO A 715 -3.40 12.77 34.55
N PHE A 716 -3.02 14.02 34.29
CA PHE A 716 -3.77 15.23 34.65
C PHE A 716 -4.91 15.46 33.66
N ARG A 717 -6.03 14.77 33.89
CA ARG A 717 -7.16 14.72 32.95
C ARG A 717 -7.67 16.08 32.46
N ASP A 718 -7.68 17.07 33.35
CA ASP A 718 -8.18 18.43 33.05
C ASP A 718 -7.29 19.20 32.07
N LEU A 719 -6.05 18.74 31.84
CA LEU A 719 -5.11 19.25 30.83
C LEU A 719 -5.06 18.37 29.56
N GLY A 720 -5.90 17.32 29.49
CA GLY A 720 -5.95 16.41 28.35
C GLY A 720 -6.73 16.97 27.16
N PHE A 721 -6.33 16.57 25.95
CA PHE A 721 -6.89 17.04 24.68
C PHE A 721 -7.10 15.88 23.70
N HIS A 722 -7.93 16.10 22.68
CA HIS A 722 -8.10 15.15 21.59
C HIS A 722 -7.15 15.46 20.43
N GLY A 723 -6.60 14.43 19.80
CA GLY A 723 -5.74 14.55 18.62
C GLY A 723 -5.44 13.17 18.02
N VAL A 724 -4.79 13.15 16.85
CA VAL A 724 -4.45 11.93 16.11
C VAL A 724 -2.94 11.68 16.21
N PRO A 725 -2.45 10.89 17.20
CA PRO A 725 -1.03 10.57 17.30
C PRO A 725 -0.59 9.49 16.30
N HIS A 726 -1.54 8.72 15.74
CA HIS A 726 -1.28 7.55 14.92
C HIS A 726 -2.25 7.41 13.74
N LYS A 727 -3.41 6.77 13.93
CA LYS A 727 -4.42 6.54 12.86
C LYS A 727 -5.86 6.93 13.25
N ALA A 728 -6.13 7.11 14.54
CA ALA A 728 -7.43 7.44 15.10
C ALA A 728 -7.29 8.60 16.09
N SER A 729 -8.41 9.28 16.38
CA SER A 729 -8.46 10.33 17.39
C SER A 729 -8.46 9.73 18.79
N ALA A 730 -7.44 10.03 19.58
CA ALA A 730 -7.26 9.57 20.95
C ALA A 730 -7.32 10.75 21.94
N PHE A 731 -7.58 10.47 23.21
CA PHE A 731 -7.49 11.45 24.29
C PHE A 731 -6.09 11.38 24.91
N ILE A 732 -5.26 12.37 24.57
CA ILE A 732 -3.86 12.46 24.99
C ILE A 732 -3.80 13.36 26.25
N VAL A 733 -3.06 12.93 27.26
CA VAL A 733 -3.08 13.56 28.59
C VAL A 733 -1.65 13.77 29.10
N PRO A 734 -1.29 14.95 29.61
CA PRO A 734 0.00 15.16 30.27
C PRO A 734 0.01 14.57 31.68
N THR A 735 1.20 14.22 32.16
CA THR A 735 1.49 13.75 33.53
C THR A 735 2.52 14.69 34.17
N SER A 736 3.12 14.37 35.32
CA SER A 736 4.19 15.21 35.90
C SER A 736 5.47 15.23 35.04
N SER A 737 5.70 14.18 34.24
CA SER A 737 6.96 13.89 33.57
C SER A 737 6.84 13.59 32.07
N CYS A 738 5.62 13.32 31.58
CA CYS A 738 5.35 12.81 30.24
C CYS A 738 4.09 13.41 29.59
N LEU A 739 3.97 13.24 28.28
CA LEU A 739 2.70 13.30 27.54
C LEU A 739 2.35 11.87 27.12
N VAL A 740 1.13 11.41 27.44
CA VAL A 740 0.77 9.98 27.28
C VAL A 740 -0.61 9.72 26.66
N GLU A 741 -0.71 8.55 26.02
CA GLU A 741 -1.93 7.84 25.65
C GLU A 741 -1.71 6.37 26.10
N LEU A 742 -2.62 5.84 26.94
CA LEU A 742 -2.45 4.55 27.62
C LEU A 742 -3.67 3.62 27.50
N ILE A 743 -4.75 4.02 26.86
CA ILE A 743 -6.02 3.28 26.80
C ILE A 743 -6.07 2.36 25.58
N GLU A 744 -5.59 2.84 24.43
CA GLU A 744 -5.57 2.10 23.17
C GLU A 744 -4.18 1.53 22.87
N THR A 745 -3.96 1.01 21.66
CA THR A 745 -2.62 0.57 21.22
C THR A 745 -2.43 0.83 19.73
N PRO A 746 -1.27 1.34 19.27
CA PRO A 746 -0.03 1.57 20.03
C PRO A 746 -0.11 2.74 21.02
N PHE A 747 0.47 2.54 22.20
CA PHE A 747 0.53 3.52 23.28
C PHE A 747 1.44 4.69 22.91
N VAL A 748 1.13 5.89 23.40
CA VAL A 748 2.01 7.07 23.33
C VAL A 748 2.65 7.28 24.69
N VAL A 749 3.99 7.31 24.75
CA VAL A 749 4.74 7.74 25.95
C VAL A 749 5.88 8.64 25.53
N ILE A 750 5.73 9.94 25.74
CA ILE A 750 6.69 10.98 25.37
C ILE A 750 7.23 11.60 26.66
N THR A 751 8.54 11.52 26.89
CA THR A 751 9.17 12.10 28.09
C THR A 751 9.45 13.58 27.85
N LEU A 752 8.93 14.47 28.70
CA LEU A 752 9.06 15.92 28.48
C LEU A 752 10.53 16.37 28.49
N ASN A 753 11.35 15.79 29.36
CA ASN A 753 12.80 16.06 29.41
C ASN A 753 13.55 15.67 28.12
N GLU A 754 13.00 14.80 27.26
CA GLU A 754 13.59 14.40 25.97
C GLU A 754 13.14 15.29 24.79
N ILE A 755 12.16 16.18 25.00
CA ILE A 755 11.71 17.17 24.01
C ILE A 755 12.74 18.30 23.94
N GLU A 756 13.06 18.77 22.73
CA GLU A 756 13.90 19.95 22.48
C GLU A 756 13.01 21.18 22.24
N ILE A 757 12.12 21.11 21.25
CA ILE A 757 11.09 22.13 20.99
C ILE A 757 9.76 21.47 20.57
N VAL A 758 8.69 22.27 20.61
CA VAL A 758 7.39 21.92 20.03
C VAL A 758 7.03 22.95 18.95
N ASN A 759 6.58 22.50 17.77
CA ASN A 759 6.04 23.36 16.74
C ASN A 759 4.54 23.13 16.57
N LEU A 760 3.75 24.18 16.72
CA LEU A 760 2.31 24.18 16.49
C LEU A 760 2.07 24.55 15.02
N GLU A 761 1.74 23.56 14.20
CA GLU A 761 1.59 23.67 12.74
C GLU A 761 0.13 23.92 12.34
N ARG A 762 -0.06 24.63 11.22
CA ARG A 762 -1.37 25.05 10.70
C ARG A 762 -2.17 25.99 11.63
N VAL A 763 -1.51 26.64 12.60
CA VAL A 763 -2.17 27.65 13.44
C VAL A 763 -2.48 28.88 12.58
N GLY A 764 -3.74 29.30 12.54
CA GLY A 764 -4.16 30.43 11.70
C GLY A 764 -5.66 30.70 11.73
N LEU A 765 -6.04 31.94 11.40
CA LEU A 765 -7.42 32.42 11.45
C LEU A 765 -8.35 31.63 10.51
N GLY A 766 -9.30 30.91 11.09
CA GLY A 766 -10.33 30.16 10.36
C GLY A 766 -10.09 28.65 10.24
N GLN A 767 -8.94 28.13 10.69
CA GLN A 767 -8.74 26.69 10.84
C GLN A 767 -9.50 26.17 12.07
N LYS A 768 -10.19 25.03 11.92
CA LYS A 768 -10.85 24.33 13.05
C LYS A 768 -9.87 23.48 13.87
N ASN A 769 -8.85 22.95 13.22
CA ASN A 769 -7.86 22.05 13.81
C ASN A 769 -6.45 22.51 13.44
N PHE A 770 -5.46 22.18 14.27
CA PHE A 770 -4.03 22.39 14.05
C PHE A 770 -3.27 21.08 14.33
N ASP A 771 -1.97 21.03 14.02
CA ASP A 771 -1.11 19.88 14.37
C ASP A 771 -0.02 20.29 15.37
N MET A 772 0.53 19.32 16.10
CA MET A 772 1.65 19.54 17.00
C MET A 772 2.79 18.58 16.63
N THR A 773 3.93 19.14 16.20
CA THR A 773 5.17 18.38 15.99
C THR A 773 6.08 18.55 17.19
N ILE A 774 6.48 17.42 17.79
CA ILE A 774 7.41 17.33 18.93
C ILE A 774 8.79 16.93 18.39
N VAL A 775 9.77 17.80 18.58
CA VAL A 775 11.18 17.57 18.22
C VAL A 775 11.92 17.02 19.44
N PHE A 776 12.76 16.01 19.25
CA PHE A 776 13.54 15.40 20.33
C PHE A 776 14.96 15.96 20.40
N LYS A 777 15.55 15.93 21.61
CA LYS A 777 16.97 16.26 21.86
C LYS A 777 17.97 15.31 21.19
N ASP A 778 17.50 14.13 20.80
CA ASP A 778 18.23 13.21 19.92
C ASP A 778 17.74 13.42 18.48
N PHE A 779 18.44 14.25 17.71
CA PHE A 779 18.06 14.56 16.33
C PHE A 779 18.19 13.37 15.36
N LYS A 780 18.75 12.22 15.79
CA LYS A 780 18.67 10.96 15.04
C LYS A 780 17.30 10.29 15.13
N ARG A 781 16.45 10.70 16.08
CA ARG A 781 15.08 10.22 16.26
C ARG A 781 14.12 11.08 15.43
N ASP A 782 13.38 10.44 14.52
CA ASP A 782 12.29 11.09 13.77
C ASP A 782 11.32 11.81 14.73
N VAL A 783 10.82 12.98 14.30
CA VAL A 783 9.86 13.80 15.07
C VAL A 783 8.56 13.03 15.33
N PHE A 784 7.91 13.32 16.46
CA PHE A 784 6.57 12.77 16.76
C PHE A 784 5.52 13.82 16.42
N ARG A 785 4.54 13.47 15.58
CA ARG A 785 3.45 14.38 15.18
C ARG A 785 2.13 13.93 15.78
N ILE A 786 1.33 14.89 16.23
CA ILE A 786 -0.05 14.70 16.67
C ILE A 786 -0.91 15.61 15.78
N ASP A 787 -1.65 15.00 14.86
CA ASP A 787 -2.43 15.71 13.86
C ASP A 787 -3.84 16.05 14.34
N SER A 788 -4.46 17.06 13.74
CA SER A 788 -5.90 17.37 13.86
C SER A 788 -6.40 17.66 15.29
N ILE A 789 -5.59 18.33 16.10
CA ILE A 789 -5.97 18.83 17.43
C ILE A 789 -7.00 19.96 17.28
N PRO A 790 -8.16 19.95 17.98
CA PRO A 790 -9.14 21.03 17.91
C PRO A 790 -8.57 22.38 18.37
N SER A 791 -8.86 23.47 17.65
CA SER A 791 -8.34 24.82 17.98
C SER A 791 -8.79 25.32 19.35
N THR A 792 -9.87 24.76 19.92
CA THR A 792 -10.32 25.03 21.30
C THR A 792 -9.35 24.53 22.38
N SER A 793 -8.44 23.61 22.06
CA SER A 793 -7.39 23.13 22.96
C SER A 793 -6.07 23.91 22.83
N LEU A 794 -5.96 24.85 21.87
CA LEU A 794 -4.72 25.57 21.58
C LEU A 794 -4.18 26.34 22.80
N ASP A 795 -5.02 27.17 23.43
CA ASP A 795 -4.59 28.02 24.55
C ASP A 795 -4.18 27.19 25.78
N GLY A 796 -4.89 26.09 26.07
CA GLY A 796 -4.54 25.18 27.16
C GLY A 796 -3.26 24.39 26.92
N ILE A 797 -2.97 24.04 25.65
CA ILE A 797 -1.69 23.42 25.26
C ILE A 797 -0.54 24.43 25.39
N LYS A 798 -0.74 25.70 25.03
CA LYS A 798 0.25 26.77 25.25
C LYS A 798 0.53 26.99 26.74
N GLU A 799 -0.51 27.16 27.56
CA GLU A 799 -0.37 27.31 29.02
C GLU A 799 0.36 26.11 29.65
N TRP A 800 0.12 24.89 29.18
CA TRP A 800 0.84 23.69 29.59
C TRP A 800 2.32 23.69 29.16
N LEU A 801 2.63 24.09 27.93
CA LEU A 801 4.01 24.18 27.42
C LEU A 801 4.81 25.27 28.16
N ASP A 802 4.22 26.44 28.37
CA ASP A 802 4.81 27.53 29.19
C ASP A 802 5.03 27.07 30.65
N THR A 803 4.06 26.35 31.24
CA THR A 803 4.17 25.80 32.61
C THR A 803 5.23 24.71 32.75
N THR A 804 5.59 24.03 31.65
CA THR A 804 6.60 22.96 31.62
C THR A 804 7.98 23.42 31.13
N ASP A 805 8.18 24.73 30.91
CA ASP A 805 9.42 25.33 30.37
C ASP A 805 9.82 24.74 28.99
N LEU A 806 8.81 24.32 28.21
CA LEU A 806 8.99 23.76 26.87
C LEU A 806 8.81 24.85 25.82
N LYS A 807 9.93 25.29 25.22
CA LYS A 807 9.92 26.29 24.16
C LYS A 807 9.12 25.79 22.95
N TYR A 808 8.08 26.56 22.60
CA TYR A 808 7.29 26.33 21.41
C TYR A 808 7.37 27.47 20.38
N TYR A 809 6.93 27.12 19.16
CA TYR A 809 6.79 27.99 17.99
C TYR A 809 5.41 27.76 17.34
N GLU A 810 4.96 28.73 16.55
CA GLU A 810 3.69 28.69 15.83
C GLU A 810 3.95 28.92 14.34
N SER A 811 3.36 28.07 13.49
CA SER A 811 3.57 28.10 12.05
C SER A 811 2.27 27.83 11.30
N SER A 812 2.04 28.58 10.22
CA SER A 812 0.84 28.47 9.39
C SER A 812 0.90 27.33 8.35
N LEU A 813 2.05 26.65 8.25
CA LEU A 813 2.37 25.60 7.28
C LEU A 813 2.96 24.37 7.98
N ASN A 814 2.80 23.20 7.38
CA ASN A 814 3.49 21.98 7.83
C ASN A 814 4.95 21.99 7.31
N LEU A 815 5.91 21.67 8.17
CA LEU A 815 7.34 21.68 7.82
C LEU A 815 7.86 20.29 7.49
N ASN A 816 8.81 20.20 6.55
CA ASN A 816 9.52 18.96 6.26
C ASN A 816 10.71 18.80 7.21
N TRP A 817 10.46 18.11 8.34
CA TRP A 817 11.43 18.00 9.44
C TRP A 817 12.68 17.17 9.13
N ARG A 818 12.63 16.22 8.18
CA ARG A 818 13.78 15.33 7.92
C ARG A 818 15.01 16.07 7.34
N PRO A 819 14.87 16.93 6.30
CA PRO A 819 15.96 17.81 5.87
C PRO A 819 16.46 18.77 6.96
N ILE A 820 15.56 19.30 7.79
CA ILE A 820 15.90 20.24 8.88
C ILE A 820 16.78 19.52 9.93
N LEU A 821 16.31 18.39 10.48
CA LEU A 821 17.06 17.60 11.46
C LEU A 821 18.37 17.06 10.89
N LYS A 822 18.41 16.69 9.61
CA LYS A 822 19.66 16.30 8.95
C LYS A 822 20.66 17.46 8.91
N THR A 823 20.23 18.66 8.50
CA THR A 823 21.12 19.84 8.44
C THR A 823 21.68 20.19 9.82
N ILE A 824 20.84 20.13 10.87
CA ILE A 824 21.25 20.35 12.27
C ILE A 824 22.23 19.25 12.76
N THR A 825 22.09 18.02 12.28
CA THR A 825 22.96 16.89 12.64
C THR A 825 24.30 16.93 11.89
N ASP A 826 24.29 17.39 10.63
CA ASP A 826 25.48 17.48 9.77
C ASP A 826 26.36 18.70 10.14
N ASP A 827 25.78 19.84 10.54
CA ASP A 827 26.51 21.03 11.01
C ASP A 827 25.79 21.77 12.18
N PRO A 828 26.02 21.32 13.43
CA PRO A 828 25.41 21.93 14.62
C PRO A 828 25.96 23.33 14.97
N GLU A 829 27.19 23.66 14.57
CA GLU A 829 27.80 24.97 14.91
C GLU A 829 27.18 26.06 14.03
N LYS A 830 27.08 25.81 12.72
CA LYS A 830 26.42 26.73 11.78
C LYS A 830 24.94 26.94 12.10
N PHE A 831 24.21 25.91 12.53
CA PHE A 831 22.82 26.07 12.98
C PHE A 831 22.69 27.10 14.12
N ILE A 832 23.65 27.15 15.04
CA ILE A 832 23.67 28.14 16.13
C ILE A 832 24.06 29.54 15.62
N GLU A 833 24.98 29.64 14.66
CA GLU A 833 25.36 30.92 14.04
C GLU A 833 24.22 31.54 13.18
N ASP A 834 23.47 30.71 12.45
CA ASP A 834 22.33 31.10 11.61
C ASP A 834 21.06 31.45 12.44
N GLY A 835 21.15 31.49 13.77
CA GLY A 835 20.06 31.91 14.68
C GLY A 835 19.26 30.78 15.32
N GLY A 836 19.66 29.52 15.12
CA GLY A 836 19.03 28.34 15.71
C GLY A 836 17.56 28.21 15.30
N TRP A 837 16.67 28.04 16.27
CA TRP A 837 15.24 27.84 16.03
C TRP A 837 14.46 29.09 15.60
N GLU A 838 15.08 30.28 15.54
CA GLU A 838 14.36 31.53 15.19
C GLU A 838 13.82 31.57 13.75
N PHE A 839 14.26 30.70 12.84
CA PHE A 839 13.64 30.59 11.50
C PHE A 839 12.16 30.16 11.55
N LEU A 840 11.71 29.56 12.67
CA LEU A 840 10.31 29.21 12.92
C LEU A 840 9.45 30.42 13.31
N ASN A 841 10.07 31.56 13.65
CA ASN A 841 9.43 32.74 14.21
C ASN A 841 8.93 33.69 13.10
N MET A 842 7.99 33.23 12.28
CA MET A 842 7.59 33.90 11.02
C MET A 842 6.99 35.31 11.20
N GLU A 843 6.54 35.70 12.40
CA GLU A 843 6.02 37.06 12.65
C GLU A 843 7.14 38.12 12.85
N ALA A 844 8.39 37.70 13.05
CA ALA A 844 9.49 38.62 13.38
C ALA A 844 9.97 39.50 12.21
N SER A 845 9.61 39.18 10.95
CA SER A 845 10.08 39.91 9.76
C SER A 845 9.22 41.11 9.36
N ASP A 846 7.99 41.23 9.86
CA ASP A 846 6.95 42.12 9.29
C ASP A 846 6.88 43.52 9.94
N SER A 847 8.01 44.03 10.47
CA SER A 847 8.09 45.38 11.05
C SER A 847 9.28 46.23 10.54
N ASP A 848 8.95 47.33 9.88
CA ASP A 848 9.81 48.49 9.53
C ASP A 848 11.17 48.24 8.84
N SER A 849 11.14 47.78 7.57
CA SER A 849 12.08 48.34 6.57
C SER A 849 11.51 48.36 5.13
N ASP A 850 11.10 49.55 4.67
CA ASP A 850 10.51 49.76 3.33
C ASP A 850 11.60 49.90 2.24
N HIS A 851 12.29 48.80 1.93
CA HIS A 851 13.20 48.73 0.77
C HIS A 851 13.18 47.34 0.10
N SER A 852 12.66 47.30 -1.12
CA SER A 852 12.55 46.09 -1.93
C SER A 852 13.84 45.69 -2.64
N GLN A 853 14.36 44.49 -2.31
CA GLN A 853 15.10 43.63 -3.25
C GLN A 853 15.18 42.18 -2.72
N GLU A 854 15.65 41.27 -3.57
CA GLU A 854 15.57 39.81 -3.38
C GLU A 854 16.45 39.31 -2.23
N SER A 855 15.88 38.53 -1.30
CA SER A 855 16.63 37.77 -0.28
C SER A 855 15.94 36.47 0.15
N ASP A 856 15.19 35.81 -0.75
CA ASP A 856 14.62 34.47 -0.51
C ASP A 856 15.69 33.39 -0.81
N GLN A 857 16.76 33.36 -0.01
CA GLN A 857 17.86 32.39 -0.16
C GLN A 857 17.62 31.15 0.70
N GLY A 858 16.78 30.24 0.18
CA GLY A 858 16.68 28.87 0.68
C GLY A 858 17.96 28.05 0.42
N TYR A 859 18.95 28.22 1.29
CA TYR A 859 20.12 27.35 1.56
C TYR A 859 20.55 26.37 0.45
N GLU A 860 21.57 26.72 -0.35
CA GLU A 860 22.33 25.74 -1.15
C GLU A 860 23.49 25.15 -0.32
N PRO A 861 23.61 23.81 -0.17
CA PRO A 861 24.83 23.16 0.31
C PRO A 861 25.96 23.30 -0.72
N SER A 862 27.20 23.51 -0.28
CA SER A 862 28.37 23.69 -1.16
C SER A 862 29.34 22.51 -1.11
N ASP A 863 29.72 21.99 -2.30
CA ASP A 863 30.56 20.80 -2.45
C ASP A 863 32.05 21.07 -2.15
N VAL A 864 32.60 20.45 -1.09
CA VAL A 864 34.04 20.11 -1.01
C VAL A 864 34.22 18.71 -0.41
N GLN A 865 35.01 17.88 -1.12
CA GLN A 865 35.15 16.43 -0.95
C GLN A 865 35.85 15.97 0.35
N SER A 866 35.48 14.80 0.88
CA SER A 866 36.38 13.62 0.85
C SER A 866 35.70 12.29 1.21
N ASP A 867 36.12 11.19 0.57
CA ASP A 867 35.68 9.82 0.87
C ASP A 867 36.24 9.31 2.21
N THR A 868 35.40 8.76 3.08
CA THR A 868 35.71 7.52 3.82
C THR A 868 34.43 6.86 4.36
N GLY A 869 34.29 5.54 4.16
CA GLY A 869 33.06 4.82 4.52
C GLY A 869 33.04 4.27 5.95
N SER A 870 31.85 4.25 6.56
CA SER A 870 31.50 3.51 7.77
C SER A 870 30.11 2.88 7.62
N GLU A 871 29.94 1.66 8.10
CA GLU A 871 28.73 0.85 7.96
C GLU A 871 27.74 1.12 9.11
N GLU A 872 26.51 1.57 8.84
CA GLU A 872 25.38 1.50 9.78
C GLU A 872 24.11 0.97 9.07
N GLU A 873 23.18 0.42 9.85
CA GLU A 873 22.25 -0.67 9.46
C GLU A 873 20.92 -0.18 8.87
N GLU A 874 20.39 -0.86 7.84
CA GLU A 874 19.01 -0.63 7.34
C GLU A 874 17.98 -1.44 8.18
N GLU A 875 17.03 -0.75 8.84
CA GLU A 875 15.92 -1.42 9.55
C GLU A 875 14.81 -1.89 8.58
N ASP A 876 14.89 -3.17 8.20
CA ASP A 876 13.98 -3.88 7.30
C ASP A 876 12.59 -4.15 7.93
N SER A 877 11.81 -3.08 8.18
CA SER A 877 10.54 -3.10 8.94
C SER A 877 9.32 -3.59 8.14
N ALA A 878 9.43 -4.79 7.58
CA ALA A 878 8.37 -5.46 6.80
C ALA A 878 7.20 -5.97 7.70
N SER A 879 6.37 -5.05 8.20
CA SER A 879 5.26 -5.35 9.11
C SER A 879 4.09 -6.11 8.45
N LEU A 880 4.10 -7.44 8.59
CA LEU A 880 2.96 -8.31 8.27
C LEU A 880 1.98 -8.39 9.45
N VAL A 881 0.86 -7.68 9.36
CA VAL A 881 -0.34 -7.92 10.18
C VAL A 881 -1.60 -8.00 9.31
N GLU A 882 -2.48 -8.92 9.67
CA GLU A 882 -3.83 -9.05 9.12
C GLU A 882 -4.72 -8.00 9.81
N SER A 883 -5.50 -7.22 9.05
CA SER A 883 -6.52 -6.32 9.59
C SER A 883 -7.88 -7.03 9.60
N ASP A 884 -8.47 -7.22 10.78
CA ASP A 884 -9.91 -7.36 10.91
C ASP A 884 -10.56 -5.97 10.70
N ASP A 885 -11.71 -5.92 10.04
CA ASP A 885 -12.47 -4.68 9.79
C ASP A 885 -13.38 -4.34 10.98
N ASP A 886 -13.34 -3.09 11.46
CA ASP A 886 -14.35 -2.49 12.34
C ASP A 886 -14.49 -0.98 11.98
N ASP A 887 -15.46 -0.66 11.11
CA ASP A 887 -15.81 0.71 10.68
C ASP A 887 -16.95 1.30 11.54
N GLU A 888 -16.67 2.32 12.36
CA GLU A 888 -17.70 3.19 12.95
C GLU A 888 -17.63 4.62 12.40
N GLU A 889 -18.45 4.94 11.39
CA GLU A 889 -18.78 6.34 11.03
C GLU A 889 -19.97 6.83 11.86
N VAL A 890 -19.75 7.86 12.68
CA VAL A 890 -20.80 8.55 13.47
C VAL A 890 -21.60 9.50 12.57
N SER A 891 -22.93 9.50 12.70
CA SER A 891 -23.81 10.45 12.02
C SER A 891 -24.15 11.65 12.90
N GLU A 892 -23.77 12.85 12.47
CA GLU A 892 -24.23 14.11 13.05
C GLU A 892 -25.71 14.37 12.66
N GLU A 893 -26.56 14.72 13.64
CA GLU A 893 -27.83 15.43 13.45
C GLU A 893 -27.90 16.59 14.45
N ASP A 894 -28.46 17.73 14.03
CA ASP A 894 -28.30 19.02 14.72
C ASP A 894 -28.96 19.10 16.11
N LEU A 895 -28.31 19.84 17.03
CA LEU A 895 -28.89 20.29 18.30
C LEU A 895 -29.13 21.80 18.26
N GLU A 896 -30.40 22.22 18.35
CA GLU A 896 -30.76 23.61 18.63
C GLU A 896 -30.62 23.89 20.14
N GLU A 897 -30.03 25.04 20.50
CA GLU A 897 -29.87 25.47 21.89
C GLU A 897 -31.19 26.02 22.46
N ASP A 898 -31.57 25.59 23.67
CA ASP A 898 -32.64 26.22 24.46
C ASP A 898 -32.23 26.20 25.95
N GLU A 899 -32.26 27.35 26.63
CA GLU A 899 -31.58 27.55 27.92
C GLU A 899 -32.28 26.83 29.09
N GLY A 900 -31.66 25.74 29.56
CA GLY A 900 -32.13 24.98 30.72
C GLY A 900 -32.07 25.76 32.03
N LYS A 901 -33.18 25.79 32.78
CA LYS A 901 -33.27 26.43 34.11
C LYS A 901 -32.25 25.85 35.10
N THR A 902 -31.63 26.73 35.88
CA THR A 902 -30.61 26.36 36.88
C THR A 902 -31.18 25.48 38.00
N TRP A 903 -30.37 24.54 38.50
CA TRP A 903 -30.68 23.58 39.57
C TRP A 903 -31.38 24.16 40.80
N GLU A 904 -31.00 25.36 41.24
CA GLU A 904 -31.62 26.07 42.37
C GLU A 904 -33.12 26.35 42.17
N GLU A 905 -33.61 26.48 40.94
CA GLU A 905 -35.03 26.66 40.65
C GLU A 905 -35.80 25.34 40.78
N LEU A 906 -35.20 24.23 40.34
CA LEU A 906 -35.77 22.89 40.40
C LEU A 906 -35.85 22.36 41.85
N GLU A 907 -34.81 22.51 42.66
CA GLU A 907 -34.85 22.15 44.09
C GLU A 907 -35.94 22.95 44.85
N ARG A 908 -36.10 24.22 44.50
CA ARG A 908 -37.09 25.13 45.11
C ARG A 908 -38.52 24.79 44.73
N GLU A 909 -38.74 24.21 43.55
CA GLU A 909 -40.04 23.68 43.11
C GLU A 909 -40.32 22.30 43.73
N ALA A 910 -39.35 21.39 43.76
CA ALA A 910 -39.46 20.09 44.44
C ALA A 910 -39.75 20.24 45.95
N SER A 911 -39.01 21.12 46.65
CA SER A 911 -39.22 21.39 48.09
C SER A 911 -40.57 22.05 48.40
N ARG A 912 -41.25 22.64 47.41
CA ARG A 912 -42.65 23.07 47.54
C ARG A 912 -43.61 21.89 47.38
N ALA A 913 -43.42 21.05 46.36
CA ALA A 913 -44.25 19.87 46.12
C ALA A 913 -44.24 18.88 47.30
N ASP A 914 -43.08 18.64 47.92
CA ASP A 914 -42.95 17.75 49.08
C ASP A 914 -43.59 18.33 50.35
N LYS A 915 -43.66 19.67 50.47
CA LYS A 915 -44.42 20.33 51.56
C LYS A 915 -45.93 20.29 51.34
N GLU A 916 -46.38 20.15 50.10
CA GLU A 916 -47.81 20.09 49.75
C GLU A 916 -48.38 18.67 49.88
N LYS A 917 -47.54 17.64 49.76
CA LYS A 917 -47.91 16.21 49.96
C LYS A 917 -47.57 15.72 51.37
N GLY A 918 -48.41 16.13 52.33
CA GLY A 918 -48.32 15.69 53.73
C GLY A 918 -48.39 14.17 53.93
N ALA A 919 -47.56 13.69 54.85
CA ALA A 919 -47.28 12.29 55.17
C ALA A 919 -48.49 11.35 55.37
N GLU A 920 -48.38 10.13 54.82
CA GLU A 920 -48.85 8.91 55.47
C GLU A 920 -47.66 7.96 55.71
N SER A 921 -47.58 7.37 56.91
CA SER A 921 -46.45 6.57 57.39
C SER A 921 -46.84 5.09 57.48
N ASP A 922 -46.46 4.28 56.48
CA ASP A 922 -46.67 2.83 56.54
C ASP A 922 -45.47 2.10 57.22
N SER A 923 -45.76 1.00 57.90
CA SER A 923 -44.88 0.39 58.91
C SER A 923 -44.29 -0.97 58.50
N GLU A 924 -43.16 -1.35 59.13
CA GLU A 924 -42.34 -2.51 58.69
C GLU A 924 -43.09 -3.86 58.57
N ASP A 925 -44.17 -4.07 59.33
CA ASP A 925 -44.82 -5.38 59.40
C ASP A 925 -45.61 -5.76 58.13
N GLU A 926 -46.10 -4.77 57.37
CA GLU A 926 -46.70 -5.00 56.05
C GLU A 926 -45.65 -5.55 55.07
N ARG A 927 -44.42 -4.99 55.09
CA ARG A 927 -43.30 -5.41 54.23
C ARG A 927 -42.87 -6.85 54.47
N LYS A 928 -42.97 -7.34 55.72
CA LYS A 928 -42.65 -8.74 56.09
C LYS A 928 -43.70 -9.74 55.60
N ARG A 929 -45.00 -9.38 55.59
CA ARG A 929 -46.08 -10.28 55.13
C ARG A 929 -45.99 -10.63 53.63
N ARG A 930 -45.50 -9.72 52.79
CA ARG A 930 -45.43 -9.94 51.33
C ARG A 930 -44.34 -10.95 50.92
N LYS A 931 -43.20 -10.99 51.62
CA LYS A 931 -42.08 -11.92 51.30
C LYS A 931 -42.40 -13.42 51.48
N ILE A 932 -43.37 -13.79 52.33
CA ILE A 932 -43.64 -15.20 52.66
C ILE A 932 -44.46 -15.95 51.58
N LYS A 933 -45.18 -15.23 50.70
CA LYS A 933 -46.09 -15.86 49.72
C LYS A 933 -45.46 -16.28 48.37
N ALA A 934 -44.18 -15.96 48.12
CA ALA A 934 -43.57 -16.15 46.80
C ALA A 934 -43.04 -17.57 46.51
N PHE A 935 -42.68 -18.37 47.53
CA PHE A 935 -42.10 -19.70 47.36
C PHE A 935 -43.14 -20.81 47.51
N GLY A 936 -43.63 -21.38 46.41
CA GLY A 936 -44.60 -22.47 46.51
C GLY A 936 -45.11 -23.11 45.21
N LYS A 937 -44.25 -23.74 44.39
CA LYS A 937 -44.63 -24.85 43.47
C LYS A 937 -43.42 -25.53 42.80
N ALA A 938 -43.07 -26.72 43.27
CA ALA A 938 -42.27 -27.72 42.55
C ALA A 938 -42.60 -29.13 43.09
N ARG A 939 -42.43 -30.20 42.30
CA ARG A 939 -42.80 -31.57 42.68
C ARG A 939 -41.61 -32.55 42.69
N VAL A 940 -41.59 -33.36 43.76
CA VAL A 940 -40.98 -34.67 43.99
C VAL A 940 -40.49 -35.46 42.75
N PRO A 941 -39.28 -36.06 42.85
CA PRO A 941 -39.00 -37.43 42.44
C PRO A 941 -38.78 -38.37 43.65
N ASP A 942 -39.02 -39.68 43.48
CA ASP A 942 -39.16 -40.66 44.58
C ASP A 942 -37.91 -41.54 44.82
N LYS A 943 -37.86 -42.22 45.97
CA LYS A 943 -36.71 -42.98 46.50
C LYS A 943 -36.65 -44.44 46.01
N ARG A 944 -35.43 -45.00 45.96
CA ARG A 944 -35.16 -46.40 46.33
C ARG A 944 -33.76 -46.55 46.96
N ASN A 945 -33.58 -47.62 47.73
CA ASN A 945 -32.52 -47.76 48.76
C ASN A 945 -31.77 -49.14 48.58
N PRO A 946 -30.83 -49.60 49.45
CA PRO A 946 -29.49 -49.94 48.97
C PRO A 946 -29.01 -51.39 49.30
N SER A 947 -27.88 -51.80 48.71
CA SER A 947 -26.99 -52.85 49.26
C SER A 947 -25.64 -52.91 48.51
N GLY A 948 -24.61 -53.55 49.11
CA GLY A 948 -23.60 -54.27 48.31
C GLY A 948 -22.12 -53.82 48.32
N SER A 949 -21.39 -54.18 49.39
CA SER A 949 -19.95 -54.59 49.38
C SER A 949 -18.80 -53.62 48.99
N LEU A 950 -17.69 -53.79 49.73
CA LEU A 950 -16.33 -53.28 49.46
C LEU A 950 -15.48 -54.36 48.70
N PRO A 951 -14.15 -54.27 48.56
CA PRO A 951 -13.47 -53.47 47.54
C PRO A 951 -12.41 -54.28 46.74
N LYS A 952 -11.95 -53.79 45.56
CA LYS A 952 -10.69 -54.25 44.96
C LYS A 952 -9.81 -53.12 44.41
N ARG A 953 -8.50 -53.35 44.48
CA ARG A 953 -7.39 -52.41 44.21
C ARG A 953 -6.81 -52.64 42.79
N PRO A 954 -5.76 -51.93 42.33
CA PRO A 954 -5.74 -51.26 41.04
C PRO A 954 -5.00 -52.04 39.94
N LYS A 955 -4.91 -51.47 38.73
CA LYS A 955 -3.66 -51.47 37.97
C LYS A 955 -3.60 -50.38 36.90
N PHE A 956 -2.37 -49.94 36.62
CA PHE A 956 -1.99 -49.12 35.47
C PHE A 956 -2.35 -49.81 34.15
N ARG A 957 -2.62 -49.02 33.12
CA ARG A 957 -1.65 -48.89 32.03
C ARG A 957 -1.54 -47.45 31.58
#